data_AF-A0A445E2T5-F1
#
_entry.id   AF-A0A445E2T5-F1
#
_cell.length_a   1.000
_cell.length_b   1.000
_cell.length_c   1.000
_cell.angle_alpha   90.00
_cell.angle_beta   90.00
_cell.angle_gamma   90.00
#
_symmetry.space_group_name_H-M   'P 1'
#
loop_
_entity.id
_entity.type
_entity.pdbx_description
1 polymer ?
#
loop_
_entity_poly.entity_id
_entity_poly.type
_entity_poly.pdbx_seq_one_letter_code
_entity_poly.pdbx_strand_id
1 'polypeptide(L)'
;MENRASTSGTMFTNYDIFLSFRGEDTRHGFTGHLYDALCRNGINTFIDDENLRTGETIRPQLLQSIEASKISIIVFSTNYAASTWCLDELVKILQCHRERNQLVFPVFYKVEPSDVRHQRNTYKEAMDAHEIRFGCHTQKVKEWKEALAETSNMKGFHLKQGYEFKFIQEIVSKALTHIPPRQLLIEDRMIGLQTRVVEENKKIEGIKLVQCEEDDWTDTAFVKMKQLRILILRNTNLSCGTIHLPKQLRLLDWRGYPSNSIPSDLKEIVAFSLRHSPLTLEKPFQNFGHLTYMNFSHCESITHFPNVSEAQCLRKLILNGCINLVRFDESVGFLPNLTYLRASKCIKLTKFLSRICLPSLEHLSFNWCRRLGLFPDIVGKMDKPLKICLKATAIQELPDSFVDLVGLHYLDLTSCEKLGYLPSCLFMLPNFVTLKVGGCPQLGGSFARFRESLSTNAECRPSLETLHFSHASLCDEDLHVIMLSFPNLEVLNVSLNNFVSIPACVQELSYLTSLDLSYCLNLQEIPKLPSSVRKVDLRHCDSLSASTTSMLWSQVREEIHKLQVVMPTSNTKIPKWWDDRTSWKHDPQDLNFWARGKFPVVALAFVFGEMNYQSVGLDLSIDSGDVNSTYQPSHNFRVAENHVLLCDLRLWFSDEEWKRLDAHVEHGNKWKTVKVRCVPDIIPVHWGVYVYKEETSMKDVQFQEWEAVNLSWTEPSVKKRLYSAEELYIASFSESLKTVVKNLKRLMAPREEQSFCLMQHDRDKDKDEAEDEDEDEEGESDMEA
;
A
#
# COMPACT_ATOMS: atom_id res chain seq x y z
N MET A 1 -20.74 -5.78 51.50
CA MET A 1 -20.64 -4.60 50.61
C MET A 1 -19.24 -4.06 50.76
N GLU A 2 -18.47 -3.98 49.67
CA GLU A 2 -17.42 -2.97 49.45
C GLU A 2 -16.88 -3.16 48.02
N ASN A 3 -16.66 -2.07 47.30
CA ASN A 3 -16.41 -2.11 45.86
C ASN A 3 -14.91 -2.18 45.55
N ARG A 4 -14.50 -3.13 44.69
CA ARG A 4 -13.25 -3.01 43.95
C ARG A 4 -13.51 -2.19 42.68
N ALA A 5 -13.10 -0.93 42.69
CA ALA A 5 -13.10 -0.11 41.47
C ALA A 5 -11.93 -0.52 40.55
N SER A 6 -12.23 -0.88 39.31
CA SER A 6 -11.24 -1.17 38.28
C SER A 6 -10.80 0.12 37.59
N THR A 7 -9.59 0.60 37.88
CA THR A 7 -9.00 1.75 37.17
C THR A 7 -8.42 1.33 35.82
N SER A 8 -9.21 1.48 34.75
CA SER A 8 -8.76 1.29 33.36
C SER A 8 -7.82 2.44 32.96
N GLY A 9 -6.52 2.17 32.89
CA GLY A 9 -5.52 3.14 32.44
C GLY A 9 -5.51 3.30 30.92
N THR A 10 -6.25 4.29 30.40
CA THR A 10 -6.21 4.64 28.97
C THR A 10 -4.89 5.33 28.61
N MET A 11 -4.05 4.69 27.81
CA MET A 11 -2.87 5.35 27.24
C MET A 11 -3.29 6.34 26.15
N PHE A 12 -3.09 7.64 26.40
CA PHE A 12 -3.30 8.68 25.40
C PHE A 12 -2.07 8.84 24.50
N THR A 13 -2.25 8.58 23.20
CA THR A 13 -1.24 8.78 22.17
C THR A 13 -1.12 10.26 21.80
N ASN A 14 -0.37 11.04 22.58
CA ASN A 14 -0.05 12.41 22.22
C ASN A 14 0.72 12.45 20.88
N TYR A 15 0.26 13.25 19.92
CA TYR A 15 0.99 13.61 18.70
C TYR A 15 1.50 15.05 18.80
N ASP A 16 2.55 15.39 18.05
CA ASP A 16 3.11 16.75 17.98
C ASP A 16 2.53 17.49 16.76
N ILE A 17 2.44 16.78 15.64
CA ILE A 17 1.95 17.29 14.37
C ILE A 17 0.88 16.36 13.82
N PHE A 18 -0.18 16.94 13.27
CA PHE A 18 -1.11 16.29 12.35
C PHE A 18 -0.76 16.66 10.89
N LEU A 19 -0.67 15.69 9.98
CA LEU A 19 -0.59 15.94 8.54
C LEU A 19 -1.96 15.69 7.90
N SER A 20 -2.60 16.77 7.41
CA SER A 20 -3.75 16.67 6.50
C SER A 20 -3.26 16.85 5.06
N PHE A 21 -3.61 15.93 4.18
CA PHE A 21 -3.13 15.87 2.80
C PHE A 21 -4.02 14.97 1.95
N ARG A 22 -4.03 15.15 0.62
CA ARG A 22 -4.57 14.12 -0.28
C ARG A 22 -3.54 13.01 -0.42
N GLY A 23 -3.88 11.80 0.03
CA GLY A 23 -2.99 10.64 -0.06
C GLY A 23 -2.57 10.32 -1.49
N GLU A 24 -3.56 10.25 -2.38
CA GLU A 24 -3.40 10.07 -3.84
C GLU A 24 -2.41 11.05 -4.48
N ASP A 25 -2.44 12.34 -4.11
CA ASP A 25 -1.57 13.36 -4.73
C ASP A 25 -0.12 13.36 -4.20
N THR A 26 0.10 12.90 -2.96
CA THR A 26 1.34 13.22 -2.22
C THR A 26 1.88 12.18 -1.24
N ARG A 27 1.19 11.06 -0.95
CA ARG A 27 1.59 10.10 0.11
C ARG A 27 3.01 9.57 -0.06
N HIS A 28 3.35 9.06 -1.25
CA HIS A 28 4.61 8.36 -1.47
C HIS A 28 5.75 9.29 -1.90
N GLY A 29 5.41 10.47 -2.44
CA GLY A 29 6.35 11.56 -2.72
C GLY A 29 6.40 12.59 -1.59
N PHE A 30 6.05 13.84 -1.91
CA PHE A 30 6.25 15.02 -1.04
C PHE A 30 5.84 14.84 0.43
N THR A 31 4.63 14.33 0.71
CA THR A 31 4.13 14.22 2.10
C THR A 31 4.77 13.05 2.84
N GLY A 32 5.11 11.95 2.16
CA GLY A 32 5.90 10.86 2.74
C GLY A 32 7.32 11.30 3.09
N HIS A 33 7.97 12.06 2.20
CA HIS A 33 9.27 12.67 2.47
C HIS A 33 9.22 13.72 3.59
N LEU A 34 8.14 14.51 3.68
CA LEU A 34 7.90 15.45 4.78
C LEU A 34 7.69 14.70 6.11
N TYR A 35 6.85 13.68 6.13
CA TYR A 35 6.61 12.82 7.29
C TYR A 35 7.91 12.17 7.81
N ASP A 36 8.67 11.52 6.92
CA ASP A 36 9.98 10.95 7.25
C ASP A 36 10.94 12.05 7.74
N ALA A 37 11.01 13.21 7.09
CA ALA A 37 11.83 14.32 7.57
C ALA A 37 11.43 14.81 8.98
N LEU A 38 10.14 14.95 9.29
CA LEU A 38 9.66 15.32 10.62
C LEU A 38 10.00 14.22 11.67
N CYS A 39 9.80 12.95 11.31
CA CYS A 39 10.08 11.79 12.17
C CYS A 39 11.59 11.55 12.40
N ARG A 40 12.44 11.78 11.38
CA ARG A 40 13.92 11.86 11.51
C ARG A 40 14.29 12.95 12.51
N ASN A 41 13.67 14.13 12.37
CA ASN A 41 13.78 15.24 13.32
C ASN A 41 12.99 15.02 14.62
N GLY A 42 12.58 13.78 14.94
CA GLY A 42 12.15 13.33 16.27
C GLY A 42 10.76 13.77 16.75
N ILE A 43 10.05 14.52 15.91
CA ILE A 43 8.65 14.93 16.06
C ILE A 43 7.76 13.69 15.95
N ASN A 44 6.79 13.53 16.86
CA ASN A 44 5.78 12.47 16.72
C ASN A 44 4.65 12.94 15.80
N THR A 45 4.82 12.71 14.51
CA THR A 45 3.86 13.11 13.48
C THR A 45 2.78 12.05 13.32
N PHE A 46 1.51 12.44 13.31
CA PHE A 46 0.42 11.63 12.77
C PHE A 46 0.35 11.86 11.26
N ILE A 47 0.41 10.77 10.49
CA ILE A 47 0.06 10.73 9.07
C ILE A 47 -1.10 9.75 8.94
N ASP A 48 -2.17 10.11 8.24
CA ASP A 48 -3.31 9.21 8.10
C ASP A 48 -3.03 8.10 7.08
N ASP A 49 -3.35 6.87 7.46
CA ASP A 49 -3.07 5.64 6.71
C ASP A 49 -4.36 5.10 6.08
N GLU A 50 -4.73 5.66 4.92
CA GLU A 50 -5.95 5.31 4.18
C GLU A 50 -5.98 3.84 3.69
N ASN A 51 -4.95 3.02 3.96
CA ASN A 51 -5.03 1.57 3.81
C ASN A 51 -6.11 0.95 4.73
N LEU A 52 -6.51 1.64 5.80
CA LEU A 52 -7.64 1.25 6.64
C LEU A 52 -8.99 1.80 6.13
N ARG A 53 -9.42 1.34 4.94
CA ARG A 53 -10.68 1.77 4.28
C ARG A 53 -11.95 1.57 5.15
N THR A 54 -13.01 2.29 4.72
CA THR A 54 -14.42 2.33 5.19
C THR A 54 -14.76 2.88 6.60
N GLY A 55 -15.90 3.59 6.67
CA GLY A 55 -16.52 4.18 7.87
C GLY A 55 -16.77 5.70 7.77
N GLU A 56 -18.03 6.15 7.67
CA GLU A 56 -18.45 7.56 7.49
C GLU A 56 -18.33 8.45 8.75
N THR A 57 -17.33 8.25 9.58
CA THR A 57 -17.07 9.16 10.70
C THR A 57 -15.58 9.27 10.86
N ILE A 58 -15.07 10.51 10.96
CA ILE A 58 -13.69 10.76 11.39
C ILE A 58 -13.50 9.95 12.67
N ARG A 59 -12.67 8.90 12.60
CA ARG A 59 -12.61 7.88 13.66
C ARG A 59 -12.36 8.58 15.00
N PRO A 60 -12.91 8.13 16.14
CA PRO A 60 -12.69 8.81 17.42
C PRO A 60 -11.20 9.01 17.74
N GLN A 61 -10.34 8.08 17.32
CA GLN A 61 -8.88 8.17 17.39
C GLN A 61 -8.27 9.26 16.48
N LEU A 62 -8.86 9.53 15.31
CA LEU A 62 -8.43 10.57 14.37
C LEU A 62 -8.91 11.96 14.81
N LEU A 63 -10.14 12.09 15.31
CA LEU A 63 -10.58 13.30 16.02
C LEU A 63 -9.66 13.58 17.21
N GLN A 64 -9.27 12.56 17.97
CA GLN A 64 -8.31 12.67 19.07
C GLN A 64 -6.88 13.01 18.62
N SER A 65 -6.39 12.51 17.48
CA SER A 65 -5.04 12.83 17.00
C SER A 65 -4.95 14.27 16.47
N ILE A 66 -6.00 14.77 15.80
CA ILE A 66 -6.13 16.20 15.49
C ILE A 66 -6.20 17.01 16.79
N GLU A 67 -7.09 16.64 17.73
CA GLU A 67 -7.29 17.37 18.99
C GLU A 67 -6.10 17.37 19.96
N ALA A 68 -5.21 16.38 19.87
CA ALA A 68 -3.99 16.26 20.69
C ALA A 68 -2.74 16.86 20.03
N SER A 69 -2.77 17.13 18.72
CA SER A 69 -1.62 17.71 17.99
C SER A 69 -1.44 19.19 18.29
N LYS A 70 -0.18 19.65 18.33
CA LYS A 70 0.17 21.07 18.58
C LYS A 70 0.20 21.91 17.31
N ILE A 71 0.57 21.27 16.19
CA ILE A 71 0.55 21.87 14.86
C ILE A 71 -0.24 20.96 13.92
N SER A 72 -1.02 21.53 13.02
CA SER A 72 -1.60 20.84 11.88
C SER A 72 -0.98 21.42 10.60
N ILE A 73 -0.24 20.59 9.86
CA ILE A 73 0.29 20.94 8.55
C ILE A 73 -0.70 20.44 7.51
N ILE A 74 -1.09 21.33 6.59
CA ILE A 74 -2.10 21.06 5.57
C ILE A 74 -1.43 21.15 4.21
N VAL A 75 -1.23 20.01 3.54
CA VAL A 75 -0.64 19.96 2.20
C VAL A 75 -1.75 20.12 1.17
N PHE A 76 -2.01 21.38 0.80
CA PHE A 76 -2.87 21.73 -0.32
C PHE A 76 -2.18 21.32 -1.63
N SER A 77 -2.68 20.24 -2.21
CA SER A 77 -2.30 19.68 -3.51
C SER A 77 -3.45 19.86 -4.52
N THR A 78 -3.27 19.42 -5.77
CA THR A 78 -4.22 19.63 -6.88
C THR A 78 -5.65 19.19 -6.56
N ASN A 79 -5.82 18.05 -5.90
CA ASN A 79 -7.11 17.40 -5.67
C ASN A 79 -7.54 17.39 -4.18
N TYR A 80 -6.85 18.13 -3.30
CA TYR A 80 -7.17 18.18 -1.86
C TYR A 80 -8.65 18.46 -1.59
N ALA A 81 -9.23 19.44 -2.28
CA ALA A 81 -10.62 19.83 -2.13
C ALA A 81 -11.63 18.78 -2.63
N ALA A 82 -11.24 17.79 -3.42
CA ALA A 82 -12.15 16.70 -3.83
C ALA A 82 -12.48 15.75 -2.66
N SER A 83 -11.57 15.64 -1.69
CA SER A 83 -11.75 14.78 -0.52
C SER A 83 -12.59 15.45 0.57
N THR A 84 -13.81 14.96 0.78
CA THR A 84 -14.66 15.40 1.92
C THR A 84 -14.01 15.13 3.27
N TRP A 85 -13.17 14.08 3.37
CA TRP A 85 -12.40 13.77 4.57
C TRP A 85 -11.38 14.88 4.86
N CYS A 86 -10.58 15.27 3.87
CA CYS A 86 -9.60 16.36 4.02
C CYS A 86 -10.28 17.72 4.31
N LEU A 87 -11.51 17.94 3.83
CA LEU A 87 -12.29 19.14 4.15
C LEU A 87 -12.91 19.11 5.56
N ASP A 88 -13.38 17.95 6.04
CA ASP A 88 -13.88 17.79 7.41
C ASP A 88 -12.74 17.82 8.43
N GLU A 89 -11.57 17.26 8.09
CA GLU A 89 -10.31 17.49 8.81
C GLU A 89 -9.98 18.99 8.86
N LEU A 90 -10.04 19.70 7.73
CA LEU A 90 -9.71 21.13 7.66
C LEU A 90 -10.63 21.96 8.58
N VAL A 91 -11.93 21.70 8.57
CA VAL A 91 -12.89 22.33 9.50
C VAL A 91 -12.56 21.98 10.95
N LYS A 92 -12.21 20.71 11.25
CA LYS A 92 -11.84 20.30 12.61
C LYS A 92 -10.52 20.91 13.08
N ILE A 93 -9.55 21.06 12.19
CA ILE A 93 -8.26 21.74 12.43
C ILE A 93 -8.51 23.22 12.73
N LEU A 94 -9.37 23.92 11.96
CA LEU A 94 -9.73 25.30 12.27
C LEU A 94 -10.55 25.43 13.56
N GLN A 95 -11.39 24.46 13.90
CA GLN A 95 -12.01 24.41 15.22
C GLN A 95 -10.94 24.34 16.31
N CYS A 96 -9.96 23.44 16.20
CA CYS A 96 -8.87 23.29 17.17
C CYS A 96 -7.94 24.52 17.21
N HIS A 97 -7.76 25.22 16.08
CA HIS A 97 -7.05 26.49 16.01
C HIS A 97 -7.74 27.55 16.86
N ARG A 98 -9.05 27.76 16.63
CA ARG A 98 -9.88 28.78 17.30
C ARG A 98 -10.13 28.48 18.78
N GLU A 99 -10.36 27.21 19.14
CA GLU A 99 -10.74 26.79 20.50
C GLU A 99 -9.55 26.42 21.40
N ARG A 100 -8.45 25.91 20.82
CA ARG A 100 -7.32 25.32 21.58
C ARG A 100 -5.96 25.94 21.27
N ASN A 101 -5.90 26.97 20.43
CA ASN A 101 -4.66 27.61 19.96
C ASN A 101 -3.72 26.64 19.23
N GLN A 102 -4.26 25.60 18.56
CA GLN A 102 -3.46 24.76 17.67
C GLN A 102 -2.87 25.61 16.54
N LEU A 103 -1.60 25.40 16.20
CA LEU A 103 -0.96 26.11 15.09
C LEU A 103 -1.31 25.45 13.76
N VAL A 104 -1.51 26.25 12.71
CA VAL A 104 -1.93 25.77 11.39
C VAL A 104 -0.95 26.26 10.33
N PHE A 105 -0.31 25.31 9.62
CA PHE A 105 0.69 25.59 8.59
C PHE A 105 0.17 25.10 7.23
N PRO A 106 -0.42 25.98 6.39
CA PRO A 106 -0.74 25.61 5.02
C PRO A 106 0.53 25.50 4.17
N VAL A 107 0.58 24.44 3.36
CA VAL A 107 1.65 24.14 2.41
C VAL A 107 1.00 23.98 1.04
N PHE A 108 1.19 24.95 0.16
CA PHE A 108 0.69 24.94 -1.21
C PHE A 108 1.72 24.21 -2.08
N TYR A 109 1.45 22.95 -2.40
CA TYR A 109 2.32 22.09 -3.19
C TYR A 109 1.80 22.04 -4.62
N LYS A 110 2.53 22.72 -5.52
CA LYS A 110 2.25 22.80 -6.98
C LYS A 110 0.87 23.41 -7.33
N VAL A 111 0.20 24.06 -6.38
CA VAL A 111 -1.05 24.83 -6.53
C VAL A 111 -0.87 26.28 -6.06
N GLU A 112 -1.61 27.22 -6.65
CA GLU A 112 -1.56 28.63 -6.23
C GLU A 112 -2.45 28.91 -5.01
N PRO A 113 -1.99 29.68 -4.00
CA PRO A 113 -2.80 30.05 -2.85
C PRO A 113 -4.09 30.80 -3.20
N SER A 114 -4.11 31.53 -4.33
CA SER A 114 -5.31 32.21 -4.85
C SER A 114 -6.44 31.26 -5.20
N ASP A 115 -6.11 30.04 -5.60
CA ASP A 115 -7.06 29.09 -6.16
C ASP A 115 -7.70 28.29 -5.04
N VAL A 116 -6.94 27.99 -3.98
CA VAL A 116 -7.46 27.54 -2.69
C VAL A 116 -8.37 28.62 -2.06
N ARG A 117 -7.94 29.89 -2.08
CA ARG A 117 -8.64 31.02 -1.43
C ARG A 117 -9.97 31.41 -2.05
N HIS A 118 -10.02 31.40 -3.37
CA HIS A 118 -11.19 31.82 -4.14
C HIS A 118 -11.91 30.65 -4.83
N GLN A 119 -11.52 29.42 -4.50
CA GLN A 119 -12.02 28.16 -5.05
C GLN A 119 -12.11 28.23 -6.58
N ARG A 120 -10.94 28.26 -7.21
CA ARG A 120 -10.73 28.36 -8.67
C ARG A 120 -10.13 27.06 -9.22
N ASN A 121 -10.22 26.86 -10.53
CA ASN A 121 -9.69 25.69 -11.22
C ASN A 121 -10.21 24.40 -10.53
N THR A 122 -9.35 23.43 -10.22
CA THR A 122 -9.75 22.17 -9.55
C THR A 122 -10.43 22.39 -8.18
N TYR A 123 -10.11 23.47 -7.47
CA TYR A 123 -10.79 23.83 -6.22
C TYR A 123 -12.19 24.42 -6.47
N LYS A 124 -12.46 24.98 -7.65
CA LYS A 124 -13.83 25.34 -8.07
C LYS A 124 -14.62 24.08 -8.37
N GLU A 125 -14.06 23.22 -9.23
CA GLU A 125 -14.72 22.00 -9.70
C GLU A 125 -15.10 21.10 -8.52
N ALA A 126 -14.19 20.93 -7.56
CA ALA A 126 -14.48 20.22 -6.30
C ALA A 126 -15.55 20.91 -5.44
N MET A 127 -15.55 22.24 -5.31
CA MET A 127 -16.59 22.95 -4.56
C MET A 127 -17.95 22.91 -5.23
N ASP A 128 -18.01 23.05 -6.55
CA ASP A 128 -19.24 22.94 -7.34
C ASP A 128 -19.83 21.54 -7.17
N ALA A 129 -19.00 20.51 -7.26
CA ALA A 129 -19.39 19.13 -6.98
C ALA A 129 -19.95 18.97 -5.55
N HIS A 130 -19.27 19.51 -4.53
CA HIS A 130 -19.78 19.47 -3.14
C HIS A 130 -21.09 20.27 -2.96
N GLU A 131 -21.28 21.37 -3.68
CA GLU A 131 -22.53 22.15 -3.67
C GLU A 131 -23.70 21.47 -4.39
N ILE A 132 -23.42 20.63 -5.40
CA ILE A 132 -24.43 19.74 -6.00
C ILE A 132 -24.77 18.62 -5.00
N ARG A 133 -23.72 17.96 -4.49
CA ARG A 133 -23.73 16.78 -3.62
C ARG A 133 -24.45 16.96 -2.29
N PHE A 134 -24.14 18.03 -1.55
CA PHE A 134 -24.77 18.33 -0.27
C PHE A 134 -25.82 19.46 -0.37
N GLY A 135 -25.87 20.18 -1.49
CA GLY A 135 -26.72 21.36 -1.68
C GLY A 135 -26.05 22.66 -1.23
N CYS A 136 -25.96 23.64 -2.14
CA CYS A 136 -25.27 24.94 -2.02
C CYS A 136 -25.73 25.87 -0.86
N HIS A 137 -26.71 25.46 -0.07
CA HIS A 137 -27.19 26.20 1.10
C HIS A 137 -26.95 25.46 2.42
N THR A 138 -26.44 24.22 2.40
CA THR A 138 -26.07 23.51 3.63
C THR A 138 -24.94 24.20 4.36
N GLN A 139 -24.97 24.03 5.69
CA GLN A 139 -23.96 24.57 6.58
C GLN A 139 -22.57 23.98 6.28
N LYS A 140 -22.51 22.68 5.97
CA LYS A 140 -21.26 21.94 5.74
C LYS A 140 -20.41 22.49 4.59
N VAL A 141 -21.01 22.75 3.42
CA VAL A 141 -20.25 23.25 2.25
C VAL A 141 -19.85 24.73 2.42
N LYS A 142 -20.64 25.51 3.17
CA LYS A 142 -20.23 26.86 3.59
C LYS A 142 -19.02 26.79 4.51
N GLU A 143 -19.05 25.93 5.53
CA GLU A 143 -17.92 25.71 6.44
C GLU A 143 -16.66 25.23 5.70
N TRP A 144 -16.79 24.37 4.67
CA TRP A 144 -15.66 23.98 3.80
C TRP A 144 -15.11 25.15 2.97
N LYS A 145 -15.96 25.95 2.32
CA LYS A 145 -15.53 27.13 1.55
C LYS A 145 -14.89 28.19 2.45
N GLU A 146 -15.48 28.45 3.61
CA GLU A 146 -14.94 29.34 4.64
C GLU A 146 -13.61 28.81 5.18
N ALA A 147 -13.48 27.50 5.42
CA ALA A 147 -12.24 26.90 5.91
C ALA A 147 -11.09 26.98 4.90
N LEU A 148 -11.36 26.73 3.61
CA LEU A 148 -10.39 26.93 2.53
C LEU A 148 -9.99 28.41 2.41
N ALA A 149 -10.98 29.32 2.46
CA ALA A 149 -10.76 30.76 2.38
C ALA A 149 -10.05 31.36 3.61
N GLU A 150 -10.25 30.81 4.82
CA GLU A 150 -9.57 31.23 6.07
C GLU A 150 -8.14 30.70 6.11
N THR A 151 -7.94 29.40 5.91
CA THR A 151 -6.61 28.77 5.96
C THR A 151 -5.68 29.37 4.91
N SER A 152 -6.17 29.65 3.70
CA SER A 152 -5.36 30.28 2.64
C SER A 152 -4.98 31.75 2.89
N ASN A 153 -5.53 32.40 3.93
CA ASN A 153 -5.07 33.71 4.40
C ASN A 153 -3.97 33.61 5.46
N MET A 154 -3.73 32.43 6.02
CA MET A 154 -2.66 32.21 7.00
C MET A 154 -1.28 32.21 6.31
N LYS A 155 -0.22 32.51 7.08
CA LYS A 155 1.14 32.50 6.54
C LYS A 155 1.64 31.07 6.31
N GLY A 156 1.42 30.58 5.10
CA GLY A 156 1.89 29.27 4.63
C GLY A 156 3.21 29.28 3.87
N PHE A 157 3.56 28.09 3.35
CA PHE A 157 4.68 27.82 2.46
C PHE A 157 4.13 27.52 1.05
N HIS A 158 4.80 27.96 -0.01
CA HIS A 158 4.35 27.70 -1.40
C HIS A 158 5.52 27.18 -2.26
N LEU A 159 5.37 25.98 -2.83
CA LEU A 159 6.33 25.36 -3.75
C LEU A 159 5.72 25.23 -5.14
N LYS A 160 6.08 26.16 -6.02
CA LYS A 160 5.73 26.12 -7.45
C LYS A 160 6.78 25.41 -8.31
N GLN A 161 8.06 25.68 -8.04
CA GLN A 161 9.23 25.07 -8.68
C GLN A 161 10.40 25.07 -7.69
N GLY A 162 11.27 24.07 -7.75
CA GLY A 162 12.47 23.97 -6.89
C GLY A 162 12.70 22.56 -6.34
N TYR A 163 13.79 22.39 -5.57
CA TYR A 163 14.12 21.11 -4.94
C TYR A 163 13.29 20.86 -3.68
N GLU A 164 12.44 19.83 -3.71
CA GLU A 164 11.48 19.53 -2.64
C GLU A 164 12.15 19.32 -1.27
N PHE A 165 13.34 18.70 -1.23
CA PHE A 165 14.06 18.44 0.02
C PHE A 165 14.41 19.72 0.80
N LYS A 166 14.71 20.84 0.10
CA LYS A 166 15.03 22.13 0.75
C LYS A 166 13.79 22.77 1.36
N PHE A 167 12.67 22.68 0.65
CA PHE A 167 11.38 23.18 1.10
C PHE A 167 10.82 22.36 2.27
N ILE A 168 11.01 21.03 2.24
CA ILE A 168 10.74 20.14 3.38
C ILE A 168 11.60 20.53 4.59
N GLN A 169 12.91 20.81 4.41
CA GLN A 169 13.77 21.29 5.50
C GLN A 169 13.29 22.62 6.10
N GLU A 170 12.73 23.54 5.31
CA GLU A 170 12.15 24.80 5.80
C GLU A 170 10.90 24.56 6.65
N ILE A 171 9.94 23.77 6.16
CA ILE A 171 8.69 23.40 6.87
C ILE A 171 9.03 22.71 8.19
N VAL A 172 9.93 21.72 8.15
CA VAL A 172 10.43 21.01 9.34
C VAL A 172 11.01 21.99 10.33
N SER A 173 12.01 22.78 9.93
CA SER A 173 12.68 23.74 10.84
C SER A 173 11.69 24.69 11.50
N LYS A 174 10.68 25.16 10.75
CA LYS A 174 9.66 26.04 11.33
C LYS A 174 8.78 25.33 12.37
N ALA A 175 8.47 24.04 12.21
CA ALA A 175 7.69 23.29 13.19
C ALA A 175 8.42 23.16 14.54
N LEU A 176 9.74 22.95 14.54
CA LEU A 176 10.51 22.83 15.79
C LEU A 176 10.68 24.15 16.56
N THR A 177 10.53 25.31 15.90
CA THR A 177 10.38 26.59 16.63
C THR A 177 9.11 26.69 17.48
N HIS A 178 8.19 25.72 17.36
CA HIS A 178 6.88 25.72 18.00
C HIS A 178 6.53 24.42 18.75
N ILE A 179 7.34 23.36 18.63
CA ILE A 179 7.15 22.08 19.35
C ILE A 179 8.17 22.00 20.49
N PRO A 180 7.75 22.12 21.77
CA PRO A 180 8.64 21.89 22.90
C PRO A 180 9.21 20.47 22.85
N PRO A 181 10.52 20.26 23.12
CA PRO A 181 11.11 18.93 23.16
C PRO A 181 10.33 18.01 24.10
N ARG A 182 9.90 16.84 23.60
CA ARG A 182 9.02 15.93 24.33
C ARG A 182 9.63 15.47 25.66
N GLN A 183 9.17 16.05 26.76
CA GLN A 183 9.18 15.37 28.05
C GLN A 183 8.35 14.09 27.92
N LEU A 184 8.98 12.94 28.17
CA LEU A 184 8.24 11.72 28.50
C LEU A 184 7.63 11.92 29.89
N LEU A 185 6.41 11.42 30.11
CA LEU A 185 5.81 11.32 31.43
C LEU A 185 6.49 10.22 32.25
N ILE A 186 7.70 10.53 32.72
CA ILE A 186 8.22 10.03 34.00
C ILE A 186 8.01 11.15 35.00
N GLU A 187 7.37 10.81 36.12
CA GLU A 187 6.98 11.68 37.25
C GLU A 187 8.01 12.79 37.54
N ASP A 188 7.65 14.04 37.26
CA ASP A 188 8.37 15.29 37.57
C ASP A 188 9.88 15.39 37.20
N ARG A 189 10.42 14.51 36.35
CA ARG A 189 11.89 14.30 36.24
C ARG A 189 12.51 14.28 34.83
N MET A 190 11.82 14.79 33.82
CA MET A 190 12.44 15.11 32.51
C MET A 190 12.41 16.61 32.23
N ILE A 191 13.45 17.15 31.60
CA ILE A 191 13.50 18.55 31.14
C ILE A 191 13.87 18.59 29.66
N GLY A 192 13.04 19.24 28.85
CA GLY A 192 13.39 19.64 27.49
C GLY A 192 14.27 20.89 27.52
N LEU A 193 15.58 20.71 27.56
CA LEU A 193 16.55 21.82 27.62
C LEU A 193 16.70 22.50 26.24
N GLN A 194 15.93 23.56 26.01
CA GLN A 194 16.38 24.62 25.09
C GLN A 194 17.39 25.51 25.84
N THR A 195 18.61 25.54 25.30
CA THR A 195 19.68 26.55 25.52
C THR A 195 19.73 27.24 26.89
N ARG A 196 20.18 26.48 27.91
CA ARG A 196 21.03 27.00 29.00
C ARG A 196 21.70 25.86 29.76
N VAL A 197 23.03 25.84 29.76
CA VAL A 197 23.81 25.04 30.71
C VAL A 197 23.62 25.64 32.11
N VAL A 198 22.71 25.06 32.90
CA VAL A 198 22.57 25.38 34.33
C VAL A 198 23.08 24.20 35.14
N GLU A 199 23.94 24.49 36.11
CA GLU A 199 24.53 23.48 36.97
C GLU A 199 23.51 22.86 37.94
N GLU A 200 23.97 21.90 38.75
CA GLU A 200 23.26 21.36 39.93
C GLU A 200 22.04 20.42 39.74
N ASN A 201 21.52 20.18 38.52
CA ASN A 201 20.27 19.43 38.33
C ASN A 201 20.36 17.89 38.53
N LYS A 202 20.60 17.47 39.78
CA LYS A 202 20.87 16.09 40.25
C LYS A 202 19.67 15.12 40.20
N LYS A 203 18.50 15.53 39.70
CA LYS A 203 17.23 14.76 39.74
C LYS A 203 16.70 14.28 38.38
N ILE A 204 17.32 14.67 37.25
CA ILE A 204 16.79 14.36 35.91
C ILE A 204 16.99 12.87 35.61
N GLU A 205 15.89 12.14 35.36
CA GLU A 205 15.91 10.71 35.01
C GLU A 205 15.83 10.46 33.50
N GLY A 206 15.50 11.47 32.68
CA GLY A 206 15.70 11.37 31.25
C GLY A 206 15.69 12.67 30.47
N ILE A 207 16.23 12.58 29.26
CA ILE A 207 16.37 13.66 28.28
C ILE A 207 15.94 13.13 26.91
N LYS A 208 15.09 13.89 26.21
CA LYS A 208 14.83 13.73 24.77
C LYS A 208 15.11 15.04 24.05
N LEU A 209 16.15 15.08 23.21
CA LEU A 209 16.44 16.18 22.29
C LEU A 209 16.06 15.81 20.86
N VAL A 210 15.63 16.84 20.15
CA VAL A 210 14.79 16.79 18.95
C VAL A 210 15.24 17.99 18.14
N GLN A 211 16.31 17.81 17.36
CA GLN A 211 17.25 18.86 16.93
C GLN A 211 18.06 19.52 18.07
N CYS A 212 19.25 20.01 17.71
CA CYS A 212 20.02 21.02 18.42
C CYS A 212 20.98 21.69 17.41
N GLU A 213 21.17 23.00 17.53
CA GLU A 213 22.21 23.74 16.80
C GLU A 213 23.60 23.43 17.40
N GLU A 214 24.68 23.67 16.65
CA GLU A 214 25.97 22.95 16.82
C GLU A 214 26.85 23.43 18.00
N ASP A 215 26.53 24.56 18.64
CA ASP A 215 27.56 25.43 19.24
C ASP A 215 27.94 25.23 20.72
N ASP A 216 27.27 24.38 21.53
CA ASP A 216 27.40 24.45 23.01
C ASP A 216 27.51 23.10 23.77
N TRP A 217 27.97 22.02 23.11
CA TRP A 217 28.12 20.70 23.73
C TRP A 217 29.58 20.33 24.06
N THR A 218 29.89 20.17 25.35
CA THR A 218 31.19 19.63 25.81
C THR A 218 31.09 18.13 26.14
N ASP A 219 32.19 17.39 25.98
CA ASP A 219 32.32 15.95 26.31
C ASP A 219 31.90 15.58 27.75
N THR A 220 31.81 16.57 28.65
CA THR A 220 31.46 16.39 30.07
C THR A 220 29.99 16.65 30.40
N ALA A 221 29.16 17.09 29.45
CA ALA A 221 27.80 17.58 29.69
C ALA A 221 26.93 16.60 30.52
N PHE A 222 26.95 15.31 30.15
CA PHE A 222 26.16 14.29 30.85
C PHE A 222 26.81 13.77 32.14
N VAL A 223 28.13 13.97 32.36
CA VAL A 223 28.87 13.41 33.51
C VAL A 223 28.33 13.90 34.86
N LYS A 224 27.80 15.13 34.91
CA LYS A 224 27.16 15.69 36.12
C LYS A 224 25.77 15.08 36.40
N MET A 225 25.12 14.44 35.42
CA MET A 225 23.72 13.97 35.47
C MET A 225 23.59 12.54 36.05
N LYS A 226 23.94 12.38 37.32
CA LYS A 226 24.11 11.06 37.98
C LYS A 226 22.85 10.16 38.08
N GLN A 227 21.65 10.69 37.82
CA GLN A 227 20.38 9.95 37.86
C GLN A 227 19.81 9.67 36.45
N LEU A 228 20.51 10.02 35.37
CA LEU A 228 19.97 9.89 34.01
C LEU A 228 19.82 8.42 33.60
N ARG A 229 18.60 8.01 33.24
CA ARG A 229 18.22 6.64 32.86
C ARG A 229 17.74 6.52 31.41
N ILE A 230 17.26 7.60 30.80
CA ILE A 230 16.83 7.63 29.40
C ILE A 230 17.52 8.78 28.66
N LEU A 231 18.16 8.50 27.53
CA LEU A 231 18.72 9.50 26.63
C LEU A 231 18.25 9.23 25.20
N ILE A 232 17.53 10.18 24.62
CA ILE A 232 17.03 10.14 23.24
C ILE A 232 17.56 11.38 22.52
N LEU A 233 18.35 11.21 21.47
CA LEU A 233 19.00 12.26 20.70
C LEU A 233 18.73 12.04 19.20
N ARG A 234 17.88 12.89 18.63
CA ARG A 234 17.45 12.80 17.23
C ARG A 234 17.84 14.07 16.48
N ASN A 235 18.58 13.89 15.38
CA ASN A 235 19.15 14.95 14.54
C ASN A 235 19.96 16.00 15.33
N THR A 236 20.85 15.52 16.20
CA THR A 236 21.86 16.33 16.89
C THR A 236 23.22 16.08 16.26
N ASN A 237 23.79 17.06 15.55
CA ASN A 237 25.13 16.95 14.97
C ASN A 237 26.17 17.34 16.03
N LEU A 238 26.71 16.37 16.79
CA LEU A 238 27.74 16.66 17.79
C LEU A 238 29.13 16.43 17.18
N SER A 239 29.87 17.53 17.04
CA SER A 239 31.27 17.57 16.59
C SER A 239 32.30 17.23 17.68
N CYS A 240 31.84 16.94 18.90
CA CYS A 240 32.69 16.63 20.06
C CYS A 240 33.22 15.18 20.06
N GLY A 241 34.15 14.89 20.96
CA GLY A 241 34.95 13.67 20.98
C GLY A 241 34.33 12.53 21.79
N THR A 242 35.01 12.13 22.87
CA THR A 242 34.61 10.95 23.66
C THR A 242 33.60 11.33 24.73
N ILE A 243 32.33 11.35 24.34
CA ILE A 243 31.23 11.78 25.20
C ILE A 243 31.00 10.75 26.33
N HIS A 244 31.23 11.18 27.57
CA HIS A 244 31.10 10.32 28.75
C HIS A 244 29.64 10.21 29.24
N LEU A 245 29.04 9.04 29.03
CA LEU A 245 27.64 8.76 29.37
C LEU A 245 27.41 8.30 30.84
N PRO A 246 26.26 8.60 31.47
CA PRO A 246 25.96 8.20 32.84
C PRO A 246 25.73 6.68 32.97
N LYS A 247 26.42 6.04 33.92
CA LYS A 247 26.41 4.58 34.11
C LYS A 247 25.06 3.97 34.54
N GLN A 248 24.06 4.80 34.82
CA GLN A 248 22.69 4.38 35.18
C GLN A 248 21.72 4.41 33.98
N LEU A 249 22.20 4.72 32.77
CA LEU A 249 21.39 4.69 31.56
C LEU A 249 20.81 3.29 31.30
N ARG A 250 19.51 3.25 31.05
CA ARG A 250 18.70 2.09 30.65
C ARG A 250 18.26 2.16 29.19
N LEU A 251 18.11 3.35 28.60
CA LEU A 251 17.78 3.52 27.19
C LEU A 251 18.68 4.58 26.53
N LEU A 252 19.19 4.26 25.34
CA LEU A 252 19.97 5.16 24.50
C LEU A 252 19.49 5.07 23.03
N ASP A 253 18.67 6.03 22.58
CA ASP A 253 18.25 6.19 21.16
C ASP A 253 18.97 7.41 20.58
N TRP A 254 20.10 7.20 19.92
CA TRP A 254 20.96 8.25 19.37
C TRP A 254 21.22 8.00 17.89
N ARG A 255 20.56 8.77 17.01
CA ARG A 255 20.82 8.73 15.57
C ARG A 255 22.13 9.47 15.26
N GLY A 256 23.08 8.81 14.60
CA GLY A 256 24.41 9.40 14.32
C GLY A 256 25.26 9.56 15.59
N TYR A 257 25.26 8.54 16.45
CA TYR A 257 26.12 8.50 17.63
C TYR A 257 27.61 8.57 17.20
N PRO A 258 28.42 9.52 17.72
CA PRO A 258 29.70 9.87 17.07
C PRO A 258 30.83 8.85 17.26
N SER A 259 30.75 7.94 18.24
CA SER A 259 31.80 6.92 18.44
C SER A 259 31.62 5.71 17.54
N ASN A 260 32.74 5.16 17.08
CA ASN A 260 32.81 3.87 16.38
C ASN A 260 32.63 2.65 17.29
N SER A 261 32.53 2.84 18.62
CA SER A 261 32.41 1.76 19.60
C SER A 261 31.24 1.97 20.55
N ILE A 262 30.56 0.89 20.94
CA ILE A 262 29.47 0.95 21.92
C ILE A 262 29.98 1.39 23.31
N PRO A 263 29.18 2.14 24.09
CA PRO A 263 29.60 2.60 25.42
C PRO A 263 29.59 1.45 26.43
N SER A 264 30.72 0.73 26.54
CA SER A 264 30.89 -0.50 27.34
C SER A 264 30.70 -0.34 28.86
N ASP A 265 30.67 0.89 29.37
CA ASP A 265 30.50 1.19 30.79
C ASP A 265 29.02 1.13 31.27
N LEU A 266 28.06 1.01 30.35
CA LEU A 266 26.62 1.07 30.63
C LEU A 266 26.02 -0.31 30.96
N LYS A 267 26.39 -0.89 32.11
CA LYS A 267 25.93 -2.23 32.52
C LYS A 267 24.42 -2.35 32.75
N GLU A 268 23.76 -1.25 33.12
CA GLU A 268 22.31 -1.20 33.38
C GLU A 268 21.45 -1.00 32.11
N ILE A 269 22.06 -0.98 30.92
CA ILE A 269 21.35 -0.69 29.67
C ILE A 269 20.38 -1.81 29.29
N VAL A 270 19.19 -1.41 28.87
CA VAL A 270 18.08 -2.27 28.42
C VAL A 270 17.82 -2.10 26.92
N ALA A 271 18.10 -0.93 26.35
CA ALA A 271 17.87 -0.66 24.93
C ALA A 271 18.94 0.25 24.29
N PHE A 272 19.47 -0.18 23.15
CA PHE A 272 20.27 0.63 22.22
C PHE A 272 19.53 0.86 20.90
N SER A 273 19.45 2.10 20.43
CA SER A 273 19.08 2.48 19.06
C SER A 273 20.12 3.48 18.55
N LEU A 274 21.21 2.98 17.95
CA LEU A 274 22.35 3.78 17.50
C LEU A 274 22.39 3.86 15.96
N ARG A 275 21.25 4.15 15.32
CA ARG A 275 21.07 4.13 13.86
C ARG A 275 21.93 5.18 13.14
N HIS A 276 22.38 4.88 11.93
CA HIS A 276 23.26 5.73 11.10
C HIS A 276 24.59 6.12 11.80
N SER A 277 25.18 5.24 12.59
CA SER A 277 26.41 5.51 13.36
C SER A 277 27.62 4.75 12.77
N PRO A 278 28.86 5.24 12.93
CA PRO A 278 30.08 4.63 12.36
C PRO A 278 30.58 3.43 13.18
N LEU A 279 29.67 2.63 13.75
CA LEU A 279 29.98 1.54 14.66
C LEU A 279 30.68 0.38 13.94
N THR A 280 31.83 -0.07 14.44
CA THR A 280 32.54 -1.25 13.90
C THR A 280 32.16 -2.55 14.62
N LEU A 281 31.68 -2.44 15.87
CA LEU A 281 31.31 -3.56 16.77
C LEU A 281 32.41 -4.62 16.98
N GLU A 282 33.68 -4.21 17.04
CA GLU A 282 34.83 -5.10 17.24
C GLU A 282 34.86 -5.89 18.56
N LYS A 283 34.05 -5.50 19.55
CA LYS A 283 34.05 -6.09 20.92
C LYS A 283 32.76 -6.88 21.18
N PRO A 284 32.85 -8.01 21.92
CA PRO A 284 31.67 -8.78 22.33
C PRO A 284 30.78 -7.99 23.31
N PHE A 285 29.48 -8.28 23.31
CA PHE A 285 28.50 -7.72 24.24
C PHE A 285 28.57 -8.42 25.62
N GLN A 286 29.73 -8.33 26.27
CA GLN A 286 29.92 -8.78 27.65
C GLN A 286 29.27 -7.81 28.65
N ASN A 287 28.81 -8.32 29.79
CA ASN A 287 28.12 -7.60 30.86
C ASN A 287 26.76 -6.96 30.49
N PHE A 288 26.20 -7.23 29.31
CA PHE A 288 24.92 -6.65 28.84
C PHE A 288 23.68 -7.52 29.19
N GLY A 289 23.66 -8.09 30.40
CA GLY A 289 22.64 -9.06 30.83
C GLY A 289 21.19 -8.54 30.90
N HIS A 290 20.98 -7.22 30.90
CA HIS A 290 19.66 -6.59 30.92
C HIS A 290 19.17 -6.08 29.55
N LEU A 291 19.99 -6.22 28.50
CA LEU A 291 19.73 -5.66 27.18
C LEU A 291 18.66 -6.47 26.42
N THR A 292 17.50 -5.86 26.16
CA THR A 292 16.36 -6.47 25.46
C THR A 292 16.17 -5.97 24.03
N TYR A 293 16.75 -4.82 23.67
CA TYR A 293 16.56 -4.18 22.35
C TYR A 293 17.88 -3.64 21.78
N MET A 294 18.18 -3.99 20.53
CA MET A 294 19.29 -3.46 19.75
C MET A 294 18.80 -3.00 18.36
N ASN A 295 19.07 -1.76 17.98
CA ASN A 295 18.84 -1.25 16.64
C ASN A 295 20.05 -0.47 16.13
N PHE A 296 20.68 -1.02 15.10
CA PHE A 296 21.87 -0.48 14.44
C PHE A 296 21.62 -0.26 12.94
N SER A 297 20.37 -0.05 12.51
CA SER A 297 20.06 0.18 11.08
C SER A 297 20.93 1.29 10.48
N HIS A 298 21.40 1.06 9.25
CA HIS A 298 22.31 1.94 8.50
C HIS A 298 23.64 2.24 9.19
N CYS A 299 24.12 1.38 10.10
CA CYS A 299 25.50 1.46 10.60
C CYS A 299 26.43 0.79 9.58
N GLU A 300 26.77 1.52 8.52
CA GLU A 300 27.50 0.99 7.36
C GLU A 300 28.94 0.55 7.69
N SER A 301 29.49 0.95 8.84
CA SER A 301 30.80 0.48 9.31
C SER A 301 30.79 -0.94 9.91
N ILE A 302 29.61 -1.52 10.19
CA ILE A 302 29.50 -2.89 10.71
C ILE A 302 29.81 -3.88 9.57
N THR A 303 30.97 -4.54 9.65
CA THR A 303 31.33 -5.66 8.76
C THR A 303 31.01 -7.02 9.38
N HIS A 304 30.93 -7.08 10.71
CA HIS A 304 30.82 -8.28 11.52
C HIS A 304 29.92 -7.98 12.71
N PHE A 305 28.92 -8.83 12.98
CA PHE A 305 28.16 -8.73 14.23
C PHE A 305 28.82 -9.60 15.31
N PRO A 306 29.20 -9.06 16.48
CA PRO A 306 30.03 -9.76 17.46
C PRO A 306 29.22 -10.69 18.37
N ASN A 307 29.94 -11.41 19.24
CA ASN A 307 29.35 -12.33 20.21
C ASN A 307 28.40 -11.63 21.19
N VAL A 308 27.25 -12.26 21.42
CA VAL A 308 26.14 -11.79 22.28
C VAL A 308 25.74 -12.84 23.33
N SER A 309 26.60 -13.81 23.63
CA SER A 309 26.29 -14.93 24.53
C SER A 309 25.91 -14.52 25.97
N GLU A 310 26.31 -13.33 26.43
CA GLU A 310 25.90 -12.77 27.73
C GLU A 310 24.61 -11.92 27.66
N ALA A 311 24.17 -11.51 26.46
CA ALA A 311 22.95 -10.70 26.24
C ALA A 311 21.68 -11.57 26.19
N GLN A 312 21.53 -12.50 27.13
CA GLN A 312 20.49 -13.54 27.16
C GLN A 312 19.05 -13.01 27.22
N CYS A 313 18.85 -11.74 27.60
CA CYS A 313 17.55 -11.07 27.59
C CYS A 313 17.18 -10.41 26.25
N LEU A 314 18.03 -10.48 25.20
CA LEU A 314 17.80 -9.81 23.92
C LEU A 314 16.54 -10.34 23.23
N ARG A 315 15.56 -9.46 23.00
CA ARG A 315 14.27 -9.77 22.35
C ARG A 315 14.20 -9.30 20.91
N LYS A 316 14.67 -8.07 20.61
CA LYS A 316 14.58 -7.49 19.26
C LYS A 316 15.95 -6.98 18.79
N LEU A 317 16.43 -7.47 17.65
CA LEU A 317 17.69 -7.10 17.00
C LEU A 317 17.42 -6.62 15.57
N ILE A 318 17.83 -5.39 15.26
CA ILE A 318 17.58 -4.73 13.98
C ILE A 318 18.88 -4.18 13.40
N LEU A 319 19.21 -4.59 12.17
CA LEU A 319 20.46 -4.31 11.44
C LEU A 319 20.18 -3.86 9.99
N ASN A 320 18.98 -3.38 9.69
CA ASN A 320 18.56 -3.09 8.31
C ASN A 320 19.46 -2.03 7.65
N GLY A 321 19.90 -2.30 6.42
CA GLY A 321 20.77 -1.39 5.67
C GLY A 321 22.22 -1.33 6.17
N CYS A 322 22.69 -2.28 6.97
CA CYS A 322 24.12 -2.45 7.24
C CYS A 322 24.83 -3.06 6.02
N ILE A 323 24.98 -2.27 4.95
CA ILE A 323 25.39 -2.74 3.61
C ILE A 323 26.72 -3.49 3.57
N ASN A 324 27.60 -3.28 4.56
CA ASN A 324 28.91 -3.94 4.65
C ASN A 324 28.94 -5.20 5.53
N LEU A 325 27.84 -5.58 6.18
CA LEU A 325 27.77 -6.75 7.05
C LEU A 325 27.97 -8.05 6.25
N VAL A 326 28.98 -8.84 6.63
CA VAL A 326 29.38 -10.08 5.91
C VAL A 326 28.96 -11.34 6.66
N ARG A 327 29.02 -11.34 8.00
CA ARG A 327 28.67 -12.49 8.86
C ARG A 327 28.31 -12.07 10.28
N PHE A 328 27.64 -12.97 10.99
CA PHE A 328 27.34 -12.89 12.42
C PHE A 328 28.26 -13.83 13.22
N ASP A 329 28.33 -13.62 14.53
CA ASP A 329 28.85 -14.61 15.49
C ASP A 329 27.78 -15.67 15.78
N GLU A 330 28.18 -16.95 15.90
CA GLU A 330 27.24 -18.07 16.05
C GLU A 330 26.36 -17.94 17.31
N SER A 331 26.77 -17.19 18.34
CA SER A 331 25.92 -16.95 19.54
C SER A 331 24.59 -16.25 19.24
N VAL A 332 24.48 -15.52 18.13
CA VAL A 332 23.21 -14.90 17.68
C VAL A 332 22.16 -15.96 17.36
N GLY A 333 22.57 -17.15 16.91
CA GLY A 333 21.69 -18.25 16.52
C GLY A 333 21.07 -19.04 17.67
N PHE A 334 21.47 -18.76 18.91
CA PHE A 334 21.08 -19.51 20.12
C PHE A 334 20.57 -18.59 21.24
N LEU A 335 20.02 -17.41 20.88
CA LEU A 335 19.41 -16.47 21.82
C LEU A 335 17.98 -16.93 22.20
N PRO A 336 17.73 -17.37 23.45
CA PRO A 336 16.48 -18.04 23.80
C PRO A 336 15.27 -17.11 23.85
N ASN A 337 15.49 -15.80 24.08
CA ASN A 337 14.44 -14.78 24.21
C ASN A 337 14.24 -13.94 22.94
N LEU A 338 14.99 -14.19 21.86
CA LEU A 338 14.94 -13.37 20.65
C LEU A 338 13.65 -13.63 19.89
N THR A 339 12.73 -12.66 19.89
CA THR A 339 11.46 -12.74 19.16
C THR A 339 11.52 -12.11 17.77
N TYR A 340 12.42 -11.15 17.55
CA TYR A 340 12.43 -10.32 16.34
C TYR A 340 13.84 -10.09 15.82
N LEU A 341 14.13 -10.57 14.61
CA LEU A 341 15.41 -10.36 13.92
C LEU A 341 15.18 -9.81 12.51
N ARG A 342 15.60 -8.57 12.25
CA ARG A 342 15.63 -8.00 10.89
C ARG A 342 17.03 -7.50 10.53
N ALA A 343 17.56 -7.95 9.39
CA ALA A 343 18.81 -7.47 8.81
C ALA A 343 18.67 -7.31 7.29
N SER A 344 17.52 -6.77 6.85
CA SER A 344 17.18 -6.54 5.45
C SER A 344 18.12 -5.52 4.78
N LYS A 345 18.29 -5.59 3.46
CA LYS A 345 19.17 -4.71 2.65
C LYS A 345 20.68 -4.77 3.06
N CYS A 346 21.12 -5.83 3.75
CA CYS A 346 22.53 -6.13 4.04
C CYS A 346 23.23 -6.80 2.84
N ILE A 347 23.47 -6.03 1.77
CA ILE A 347 23.87 -6.56 0.45
C ILE A 347 25.19 -7.36 0.38
N LYS A 348 26.07 -7.28 1.39
CA LYS A 348 27.31 -8.11 1.46
C LYS A 348 27.17 -9.40 2.26
N LEU A 349 26.02 -9.66 2.91
CA LEU A 349 25.78 -10.85 3.70
C LEU A 349 25.68 -12.08 2.78
N THR A 350 26.62 -13.02 2.89
CA THR A 350 26.65 -14.23 2.03
C THR A 350 26.02 -15.45 2.70
N LYS A 351 26.09 -15.52 4.02
CA LYS A 351 25.43 -16.52 4.89
C LYS A 351 25.03 -15.84 6.19
N PHE A 352 23.93 -16.28 6.81
CA PHE A 352 23.58 -15.84 8.15
C PHE A 352 24.45 -16.57 9.19
N LEU A 353 24.11 -17.83 9.47
CA LEU A 353 24.80 -18.75 10.38
C LEU A 353 24.81 -20.17 9.78
N SER A 354 25.48 -21.11 10.44
CA SER A 354 25.42 -22.53 10.06
C SER A 354 24.16 -23.22 10.59
N ARG A 355 23.81 -22.94 11.86
CA ARG A 355 22.72 -23.57 12.62
C ARG A 355 22.02 -22.54 13.49
N ILE A 356 20.72 -22.72 13.73
CA ILE A 356 19.93 -21.89 14.66
C ILE A 356 19.00 -22.72 15.55
N CYS A 357 18.76 -22.22 16.76
CA CYS A 357 17.73 -22.66 17.70
C CYS A 357 17.22 -21.40 18.43
N LEU A 358 16.12 -20.83 17.94
CA LEU A 358 15.57 -19.56 18.42
C LEU A 358 14.12 -19.77 18.91
N PRO A 359 13.90 -20.42 20.06
CA PRO A 359 12.59 -20.93 20.48
C PRO A 359 11.54 -19.85 20.77
N SER A 360 11.93 -18.58 20.91
CA SER A 360 11.00 -17.45 21.05
C SER A 360 10.77 -16.66 19.76
N LEU A 361 11.32 -17.10 18.61
CA LEU A 361 11.31 -16.30 17.38
C LEU A 361 9.92 -16.23 16.75
N GLU A 362 9.44 -15.00 16.55
CA GLU A 362 8.14 -14.67 15.96
C GLU A 362 8.33 -14.02 14.57
N HIS A 363 9.43 -13.29 14.34
CA HIS A 363 9.70 -12.62 13.08
C HIS A 363 11.18 -12.65 12.65
N LEU A 364 11.42 -13.07 11.41
CA LEU A 364 12.73 -13.12 10.77
C LEU A 364 12.71 -12.43 9.39
N SER A 365 13.56 -11.43 9.14
CA SER A 365 13.75 -10.90 7.78
C SER A 365 15.20 -10.64 7.36
N PHE A 366 15.52 -11.14 6.16
CA PHE A 366 16.70 -10.80 5.38
C PHE A 366 16.34 -10.29 3.96
N ASN A 367 15.16 -9.71 3.77
CA ASN A 367 14.72 -9.13 2.48
C ASN A 367 15.83 -8.27 1.84
N TRP A 368 16.04 -8.41 0.54
CA TRP A 368 17.05 -7.71 -0.26
C TRP A 368 18.51 -7.99 0.11
N CYS A 369 18.80 -9.06 0.86
CA CYS A 369 20.17 -9.55 1.02
C CYS A 369 20.58 -10.36 -0.23
N ARG A 370 20.79 -9.65 -1.36
CA ARG A 370 21.05 -10.17 -2.72
C ARG A 370 22.28 -11.10 -2.87
N ARG A 371 22.98 -11.44 -1.78
CA ARG A 371 24.09 -12.42 -1.72
C ARG A 371 23.88 -13.58 -0.74
N LEU A 372 22.84 -13.55 0.08
CA LEU A 372 22.53 -14.59 1.06
C LEU A 372 22.15 -15.87 0.32
N GLY A 373 23.06 -16.83 0.25
CA GLY A 373 22.96 -18.00 -0.66
C GLY A 373 22.42 -19.28 -0.02
N LEU A 374 22.35 -19.31 1.32
CA LEU A 374 21.98 -20.48 2.13
C LEU A 374 21.18 -20.03 3.36
N PHE A 375 20.16 -20.82 3.71
CA PHE A 375 19.44 -20.71 4.97
C PHE A 375 20.07 -21.66 6.02
N PRO A 376 20.14 -21.32 7.32
CA PRO A 376 20.76 -22.19 8.33
C PRO A 376 19.95 -23.47 8.61
N ASP A 377 20.63 -24.52 9.06
CA ASP A 377 19.98 -25.69 9.66
C ASP A 377 19.20 -25.28 10.93
N ILE A 378 17.98 -25.79 11.08
CA ILE A 378 17.26 -25.72 12.36
C ILE A 378 17.75 -26.84 13.28
N VAL A 379 17.95 -26.54 14.56
CA VAL A 379 18.39 -27.50 15.57
C VAL A 379 17.42 -27.46 16.75
N GLY A 380 16.32 -28.19 16.63
CA GLY A 380 15.29 -28.30 17.66
C GLY A 380 14.07 -27.42 17.40
N LYS A 381 12.92 -27.95 17.82
CA LYS A 381 11.58 -27.41 17.55
C LYS A 381 11.40 -25.94 17.94
N MET A 382 10.84 -25.18 17.00
CA MET A 382 10.39 -23.80 17.17
C MET A 382 8.87 -23.75 16.93
N ASP A 383 8.10 -23.53 18.00
CA ASP A 383 6.64 -23.69 18.03
C ASP A 383 5.85 -22.37 18.13
N LYS A 384 6.54 -21.23 18.23
CA LYS A 384 5.95 -19.89 18.18
C LYS A 384 5.46 -19.53 16.77
N PRO A 385 4.32 -18.81 16.64
CA PRO A 385 3.86 -18.27 15.36
C PRO A 385 4.97 -17.45 14.70
N LEU A 386 5.51 -17.96 13.59
CA LEU A 386 6.73 -17.46 12.97
C LEU A 386 6.46 -16.98 11.54
N LYS A 387 6.90 -15.75 11.26
CA LYS A 387 6.93 -15.13 9.93
C LYS A 387 8.37 -15.01 9.43
N ILE A 388 8.66 -15.62 8.29
CA ILE A 388 9.97 -15.57 7.61
C ILE A 388 9.86 -14.81 6.29
N CYS A 389 10.69 -13.78 6.12
CA CYS A 389 10.75 -12.94 4.91
C CYS A 389 12.17 -12.87 4.33
N LEU A 390 12.34 -13.42 3.14
CA LEU A 390 13.61 -13.65 2.45
C LEU A 390 13.57 -13.12 1.00
N LYS A 391 12.71 -12.12 0.71
CA LYS A 391 12.53 -11.53 -0.63
C LYS A 391 13.88 -11.14 -1.24
N ALA A 392 14.08 -11.36 -2.54
CA ALA A 392 15.27 -10.95 -3.30
C ALA A 392 16.60 -11.35 -2.62
N THR A 393 16.70 -12.60 -2.20
CA THR A 393 17.94 -13.23 -1.71
C THR A 393 18.48 -14.23 -2.75
N ALA A 394 19.70 -14.71 -2.54
CA ALA A 394 20.37 -15.65 -3.46
C ALA A 394 20.17 -17.13 -3.05
N ILE A 395 19.18 -17.42 -2.19
CA ILE A 395 18.93 -18.75 -1.62
C ILE A 395 18.58 -19.73 -2.74
N GLN A 396 19.26 -20.88 -2.72
CA GLN A 396 19.11 -21.95 -3.73
C GLN A 396 18.16 -23.06 -3.29
N GLU A 397 18.15 -23.34 -1.98
CA GLU A 397 17.43 -24.45 -1.36
C GLU A 397 17.10 -24.12 0.10
N LEU A 398 16.05 -24.73 0.64
CA LEU A 398 15.75 -24.76 2.08
C LEU A 398 16.07 -26.16 2.63
N PRO A 399 16.67 -26.29 3.82
CA PRO A 399 17.01 -27.59 4.40
C PRO A 399 15.78 -28.34 4.95
N ASP A 400 15.84 -29.69 4.94
CA ASP A 400 14.79 -30.56 5.49
C ASP A 400 14.49 -30.30 6.98
N SER A 401 15.44 -29.68 7.70
CA SER A 401 15.28 -29.25 9.10
C SER A 401 14.17 -28.20 9.30
N PHE A 402 13.56 -27.66 8.23
CA PHE A 402 12.28 -26.94 8.28
C PHE A 402 11.15 -27.69 9.01
N VAL A 403 11.22 -29.03 9.11
CA VAL A 403 10.28 -29.84 9.91
C VAL A 403 10.21 -29.45 11.40
N ASP A 404 11.28 -28.86 11.95
CA ASP A 404 11.30 -28.37 13.34
C ASP A 404 10.56 -27.01 13.49
N LEU A 405 10.28 -26.29 12.40
CA LEU A 405 9.57 -24.99 12.42
C LEU A 405 8.05 -25.18 12.51
N VAL A 406 7.61 -25.93 13.52
CA VAL A 406 6.19 -26.29 13.74
C VAL A 406 5.27 -25.06 13.88
N GLY A 407 5.81 -23.92 14.33
CA GLY A 407 5.09 -22.65 14.41
C GLY A 407 5.15 -21.77 13.15
N LEU A 408 5.82 -22.20 12.06
CA LEU A 408 5.88 -21.43 10.82
C LEU A 408 4.48 -21.21 10.24
N HIS A 409 4.11 -19.94 10.07
CA HIS A 409 2.80 -19.53 9.57
C HIS A 409 2.90 -18.87 8.19
N TYR A 410 3.93 -18.06 7.97
CA TYR A 410 4.15 -17.27 6.76
C TYR A 410 5.60 -17.42 6.28
N LEU A 411 5.80 -17.72 5.00
CA LEU A 411 7.09 -17.75 4.33
C LEU A 411 7.03 -17.00 3.00
N ASP A 412 7.94 -16.04 2.80
CA ASP A 412 8.05 -15.24 1.58
C ASP A 412 9.47 -15.24 1.04
N LEU A 413 9.62 -15.80 -0.16
CA LEU A 413 10.84 -16.01 -0.94
C LEU A 413 10.73 -15.32 -2.30
N THR A 414 9.86 -14.31 -2.44
CA THR A 414 9.62 -13.64 -3.72
C THR A 414 10.91 -13.04 -4.30
N SER A 415 11.12 -13.23 -5.61
CA SER A 415 12.32 -12.86 -6.36
C SER A 415 13.62 -13.55 -5.91
N CYS A 416 13.52 -14.76 -5.35
CA CYS A 416 14.70 -15.63 -5.15
C CYS A 416 15.01 -16.41 -6.42
N GLU A 417 15.55 -15.73 -7.44
CA GLU A 417 15.84 -16.24 -8.79
C GLU A 417 16.61 -17.59 -8.84
N LYS A 418 17.32 -17.92 -7.76
CA LYS A 418 18.15 -19.12 -7.62
C LYS A 418 17.48 -20.30 -6.92
N LEU A 419 16.27 -20.11 -6.39
CA LEU A 419 15.56 -21.11 -5.62
C LEU A 419 15.07 -22.25 -6.53
N GLY A 420 15.76 -23.38 -6.48
CA GLY A 420 15.44 -24.60 -7.22
C GLY A 420 14.81 -25.71 -6.37
N TYR A 421 14.85 -25.60 -5.04
CA TYR A 421 14.35 -26.64 -4.13
C TYR A 421 13.55 -26.12 -2.93
N LEU A 422 12.39 -26.76 -2.70
CA LEU A 422 11.61 -26.69 -1.47
C LEU A 422 11.44 -28.11 -0.88
N PRO A 423 11.74 -28.34 0.41
CA PRO A 423 11.62 -29.64 1.06
C PRO A 423 10.15 -29.98 1.31
N SER A 424 9.75 -31.26 1.12
CA SER A 424 8.34 -31.63 1.21
C SER A 424 7.75 -31.52 2.62
N CYS A 425 8.60 -31.52 3.66
CA CYS A 425 8.18 -31.29 5.04
C CYS A 425 7.54 -29.91 5.26
N LEU A 426 7.94 -28.88 4.50
CA LEU A 426 7.41 -27.51 4.57
C LEU A 426 5.87 -27.48 4.45
N PHE A 427 5.34 -28.26 3.51
CA PHE A 427 3.90 -28.31 3.21
C PHE A 427 3.10 -29.14 4.22
N MET A 428 3.78 -29.87 5.10
CA MET A 428 3.19 -30.74 6.14
C MET A 428 3.20 -30.07 7.52
N LEU A 429 3.68 -28.82 7.63
CA LEU A 429 3.71 -28.06 8.88
C LEU A 429 2.28 -27.63 9.29
N PRO A 430 1.85 -27.87 10.54
CA PRO A 430 0.43 -27.84 10.92
C PRO A 430 -0.18 -26.43 11.09
N ASN A 431 0.65 -25.38 11.09
CA ASN A 431 0.22 -23.98 11.22
C ASN A 431 0.51 -23.14 9.96
N PHE A 432 0.98 -23.78 8.88
CA PHE A 432 1.54 -23.11 7.72
C PHE A 432 0.44 -22.75 6.72
N VAL A 433 0.25 -21.45 6.53
CA VAL A 433 -0.96 -20.87 5.88
C VAL A 433 -0.62 -20.07 4.64
N THR A 434 0.50 -19.33 4.64
CA THR A 434 0.91 -18.47 3.51
C THR A 434 2.31 -18.81 2.99
N LEU A 435 2.40 -19.12 1.70
CA LEU A 435 3.65 -19.28 0.95
C LEU A 435 3.68 -18.34 -0.26
N LYS A 436 4.59 -17.37 -0.27
CA LYS A 436 4.86 -16.48 -1.42
C LYS A 436 6.23 -16.78 -2.03
N VAL A 437 6.26 -17.24 -3.29
CA VAL A 437 7.48 -17.62 -4.03
C VAL A 437 7.35 -17.18 -5.50
N GLY A 438 7.00 -15.91 -5.71
CA GLY A 438 6.99 -15.33 -7.06
C GLY A 438 8.41 -15.08 -7.58
N GLY A 439 8.62 -15.00 -8.89
CA GLY A 439 9.91 -14.64 -9.50
C GLY A 439 11.02 -15.68 -9.27
N CYS A 440 10.67 -16.96 -9.25
CA CYS A 440 11.56 -18.08 -8.93
C CYS A 440 11.57 -19.12 -10.08
N PRO A 441 12.12 -18.81 -11.27
CA PRO A 441 11.97 -19.60 -12.49
C PRO A 441 12.69 -20.96 -12.48
N GLN A 442 13.46 -21.27 -11.43
CA GLN A 442 14.11 -22.58 -11.26
C GLN A 442 13.23 -23.59 -10.49
N LEU A 443 12.06 -23.16 -9.99
CA LEU A 443 11.28 -23.93 -9.04
C LEU A 443 10.46 -25.08 -9.66
N GLY A 444 10.06 -25.00 -10.93
CA GLY A 444 9.19 -25.99 -11.58
C GLY A 444 9.60 -27.46 -11.34
N GLY A 445 10.91 -27.75 -11.41
CA GLY A 445 11.46 -29.09 -11.16
C GLY A 445 11.24 -29.66 -9.74
N SER A 446 10.78 -28.86 -8.77
CA SER A 446 10.44 -29.33 -7.42
C SER A 446 9.07 -30.00 -7.32
N PHE A 447 8.07 -29.58 -8.10
CA PHE A 447 6.70 -30.09 -7.94
C PHE A 447 6.55 -31.57 -8.34
N ALA A 448 7.37 -32.03 -9.29
CA ALA A 448 7.50 -33.46 -9.62
C ALA A 448 7.88 -34.31 -8.39
N ARG A 449 8.80 -33.84 -7.54
CA ARG A 449 9.22 -34.54 -6.30
C ARG A 449 8.16 -34.45 -5.20
N PHE A 450 7.44 -33.32 -5.13
CA PHE A 450 6.38 -33.12 -4.16
C PHE A 450 5.21 -34.12 -4.34
N ARG A 451 4.86 -34.43 -5.60
CA ARG A 451 3.88 -35.47 -5.99
C ARG A 451 4.23 -36.85 -5.44
N GLU A 452 5.50 -37.22 -5.46
CA GLU A 452 5.97 -38.51 -4.89
C GLU A 452 5.80 -38.52 -3.36
N SER A 453 6.13 -37.42 -2.69
CA SER A 453 6.05 -37.32 -1.23
C SER A 453 4.61 -37.43 -0.69
N LEU A 454 3.64 -36.76 -1.32
CA LEU A 454 2.23 -36.80 -0.90
C LEU A 454 1.62 -38.20 -1.01
N SER A 455 2.12 -39.01 -1.95
CA SER A 455 1.65 -40.37 -2.21
C SER A 455 1.96 -41.35 -1.06
N THR A 456 2.70 -40.92 -0.02
CA THR A 456 3.10 -41.76 1.12
C THR A 456 2.44 -41.40 2.46
N ASN A 457 1.92 -40.17 2.63
CA ASN A 457 1.48 -39.63 3.94
C ASN A 457 0.01 -39.16 3.93
N ALA A 458 -0.93 -40.07 3.64
CA ALA A 458 -2.34 -39.75 3.41
C ALA A 458 -3.12 -39.19 4.64
N GLU A 459 -2.57 -39.29 5.87
CA GLU A 459 -3.28 -38.92 7.11
C GLU A 459 -3.16 -37.43 7.49
N CYS A 460 -2.21 -36.69 6.92
CA CYS A 460 -2.07 -35.25 7.13
C CYS A 460 -2.25 -34.50 5.81
N ARG A 461 -3.26 -33.62 5.72
CA ARG A 461 -3.42 -32.69 4.60
C ARG A 461 -2.77 -31.34 4.92
N PRO A 462 -2.13 -30.67 3.95
CA PRO A 462 -1.61 -29.31 4.13
C PRO A 462 -2.67 -28.31 4.61
N SER A 463 -2.27 -27.41 5.51
CA SER A 463 -3.07 -26.28 6.03
C SER A 463 -2.99 -25.01 5.18
N LEU A 464 -2.49 -25.12 3.94
CA LEU A 464 -2.10 -23.95 3.14
C LEU A 464 -3.33 -23.29 2.48
N GLU A 465 -3.57 -22.03 2.80
CA GLU A 465 -4.73 -21.23 2.34
C GLU A 465 -4.31 -20.22 1.24
N THR A 466 -3.09 -19.69 1.30
CA THR A 466 -2.56 -18.69 0.35
C THR A 466 -1.26 -19.14 -0.30
N LEU A 467 -1.24 -19.18 -1.63
CA LEU A 467 -0.14 -19.70 -2.43
C LEU A 467 0.15 -18.83 -3.65
N HIS A 468 1.35 -18.24 -3.71
CA HIS A 468 1.79 -17.40 -4.83
C HIS A 468 3.04 -18.00 -5.51
N PHE A 469 2.89 -18.43 -6.77
CA PHE A 469 3.95 -18.88 -7.68
C PHE A 469 3.93 -18.08 -8.99
N SER A 470 3.72 -16.77 -8.90
CA SER A 470 3.81 -15.86 -10.05
C SER A 470 5.20 -15.93 -10.69
N HIS A 471 5.34 -16.09 -11.99
CA HIS A 471 6.65 -16.17 -12.68
C HIS A 471 7.60 -17.23 -12.05
N ALA A 472 7.11 -18.47 -11.90
CA ALA A 472 7.85 -19.61 -11.33
C ALA A 472 8.17 -20.72 -12.36
N SER A 473 7.90 -20.45 -13.65
CA SER A 473 8.10 -21.36 -14.79
C SER A 473 7.35 -22.70 -14.67
N LEU A 474 6.13 -22.65 -14.13
CA LEU A 474 5.23 -23.80 -14.01
C LEU A 474 4.61 -24.20 -15.35
N CYS A 475 4.29 -25.49 -15.50
CA CYS A 475 3.47 -26.04 -16.59
C CYS A 475 2.12 -26.59 -16.08
N ASP A 476 1.23 -26.94 -17.01
CA ASP A 476 -0.12 -27.48 -16.73
C ASP A 476 -0.09 -28.70 -15.79
N GLU A 477 0.94 -29.56 -15.86
CA GLU A 477 1.11 -30.71 -14.95
C GLU A 477 1.46 -30.27 -13.51
N ASP A 478 2.31 -29.25 -13.34
CA ASP A 478 2.64 -28.70 -12.02
C ASP A 478 1.41 -28.07 -11.37
N LEU A 479 0.62 -27.33 -12.16
CA LEU A 479 -0.64 -26.73 -11.71
C LEU A 479 -1.65 -27.81 -11.28
N HIS A 480 -1.72 -28.93 -12.01
CA HIS A 480 -2.56 -30.06 -11.64
C HIS A 480 -2.13 -30.70 -10.31
N VAL A 481 -0.82 -30.88 -10.11
CA VAL A 481 -0.28 -31.35 -8.82
C VAL A 481 -0.62 -30.37 -7.70
N ILE A 482 -0.39 -29.07 -7.89
CA ILE A 482 -0.70 -28.02 -6.90
C ILE A 482 -2.17 -28.07 -6.49
N MET A 483 -3.11 -28.11 -7.44
CA MET A 483 -4.55 -28.13 -7.14
C MET A 483 -4.97 -29.39 -6.37
N LEU A 484 -4.45 -30.58 -6.73
CA LEU A 484 -4.73 -31.82 -5.98
C LEU A 484 -4.10 -31.84 -4.58
N SER A 485 -3.00 -31.12 -4.38
CA SER A 485 -2.21 -31.12 -3.14
C SER A 485 -2.76 -30.21 -2.05
N PHE A 486 -3.38 -29.09 -2.44
CA PHE A 486 -3.79 -28.02 -1.53
C PHE A 486 -5.30 -27.74 -1.65
N PRO A 487 -6.17 -28.66 -1.20
CA PRO A 487 -7.63 -28.55 -1.33
C PRO A 487 -8.25 -27.42 -0.49
N ASN A 488 -7.48 -26.83 0.42
CA ASN A 488 -7.90 -25.76 1.33
C ASN A 488 -7.51 -24.34 0.84
N LEU A 489 -6.98 -24.21 -0.38
CA LEU A 489 -6.59 -22.89 -0.91
C LEU A 489 -7.78 -21.95 -1.03
N GLU A 490 -7.68 -20.78 -0.41
CA GLU A 490 -8.56 -19.62 -0.64
C GLU A 490 -7.98 -18.69 -1.73
N VAL A 491 -6.66 -18.58 -1.81
CA VAL A 491 -5.96 -17.66 -2.74
C VAL A 491 -4.86 -18.41 -3.48
N LEU A 492 -5.00 -18.49 -4.81
CA LEU A 492 -3.99 -19.04 -5.72
C LEU A 492 -3.55 -17.97 -6.72
N ASN A 493 -2.29 -17.55 -6.65
CA ASN A 493 -1.67 -16.69 -7.67
C ASN A 493 -0.62 -17.49 -8.43
N VAL A 494 -0.86 -17.70 -9.72
CA VAL A 494 0.03 -18.40 -10.66
C VAL A 494 0.20 -17.61 -11.96
N SER A 495 0.08 -16.28 -11.89
CA SER A 495 0.34 -15.34 -12.99
C SER A 495 1.74 -15.48 -13.60
N LEU A 496 1.97 -14.91 -14.79
CA LEU A 496 3.27 -14.90 -15.48
C LEU A 496 3.89 -16.31 -15.70
N ASN A 497 3.07 -17.36 -15.77
CA ASN A 497 3.47 -18.72 -16.12
C ASN A 497 2.96 -19.10 -17.53
N ASN A 498 3.49 -20.17 -18.10
CA ASN A 498 3.26 -20.51 -19.51
C ASN A 498 2.18 -21.60 -19.71
N PHE A 499 1.07 -21.50 -18.99
CA PHE A 499 -0.02 -22.48 -19.07
C PHE A 499 -0.74 -22.43 -20.42
N VAL A 500 -1.24 -23.59 -20.87
CA VAL A 500 -2.15 -23.72 -22.02
C VAL A 500 -3.58 -23.97 -21.56
N SER A 501 -3.75 -24.75 -20.49
CA SER A 501 -5.04 -25.15 -19.93
C SER A 501 -5.03 -25.15 -18.40
N ILE A 502 -6.20 -24.91 -17.79
CA ILE A 502 -6.39 -25.07 -16.34
C ILE A 502 -6.96 -26.47 -16.05
N PRO A 503 -6.39 -27.24 -15.12
CA PRO A 503 -6.87 -28.58 -14.77
C PRO A 503 -8.32 -28.61 -14.28
N ALA A 504 -9.09 -29.62 -14.70
CA ALA A 504 -10.50 -29.79 -14.33
C ALA A 504 -10.75 -29.90 -12.80
N CYS A 505 -9.76 -30.40 -12.05
CA CYS A 505 -9.81 -30.49 -10.58
C CYS A 505 -9.84 -29.13 -9.87
N VAL A 506 -9.72 -27.99 -10.58
CA VAL A 506 -10.03 -26.67 -10.00
C VAL A 506 -11.44 -26.64 -9.39
N GLN A 507 -12.39 -27.42 -9.91
CA GLN A 507 -13.76 -27.56 -9.38
C GLN A 507 -13.83 -28.22 -8.00
N GLU A 508 -12.76 -28.90 -7.56
CA GLU A 508 -12.67 -29.57 -6.26
C GLU A 508 -12.19 -28.60 -5.15
N LEU A 509 -11.66 -27.42 -5.52
CA LEU A 509 -11.17 -26.39 -4.61
C LEU A 509 -12.31 -25.57 -4.00
N SER A 510 -13.12 -26.21 -3.15
CA SER A 510 -14.35 -25.63 -2.56
C SER A 510 -14.16 -24.38 -1.67
N TYR A 511 -12.91 -24.01 -1.37
CA TYR A 511 -12.55 -22.81 -0.61
C TYR A 511 -11.97 -21.69 -1.48
N LEU A 512 -11.63 -21.95 -2.76
CA LEU A 512 -10.93 -20.99 -3.61
C LEU A 512 -11.81 -19.76 -3.86
N THR A 513 -11.38 -18.60 -3.38
CA THR A 513 -12.06 -17.32 -3.57
C THR A 513 -11.37 -16.43 -4.60
N SER A 514 -10.04 -16.53 -4.73
CA SER A 514 -9.24 -15.70 -5.65
C SER A 514 -8.27 -16.53 -6.49
N LEU A 515 -8.39 -16.43 -7.81
CA LEU A 515 -7.51 -17.05 -8.79
C LEU A 515 -6.87 -15.97 -9.69
N ASP A 516 -5.56 -15.78 -9.58
CA ASP A 516 -4.79 -14.89 -10.47
C ASP A 516 -3.96 -15.72 -11.45
N LEU A 517 -4.30 -15.54 -12.73
CA LEU A 517 -3.74 -16.18 -13.92
C LEU A 517 -3.26 -15.12 -14.92
N SER A 518 -3.09 -13.86 -14.50
CA SER A 518 -2.71 -12.77 -15.39
C SER A 518 -1.34 -13.01 -16.06
N TYR A 519 -1.17 -12.48 -17.27
CA TYR A 519 0.00 -12.66 -18.15
C TYR A 519 0.33 -14.11 -18.52
N CYS A 520 -0.60 -15.06 -18.37
CA CYS A 520 -0.47 -16.41 -18.92
C CYS A 520 -0.77 -16.39 -20.43
N LEU A 521 0.17 -15.87 -21.23
CA LEU A 521 -0.04 -15.46 -22.63
C LEU A 521 -0.59 -16.58 -23.55
N ASN A 522 -0.24 -17.84 -23.27
CA ASN A 522 -0.64 -19.02 -24.07
C ASN A 522 -1.93 -19.71 -23.60
N LEU A 523 -2.57 -19.19 -22.54
CA LEU A 523 -3.73 -19.79 -21.90
C LEU A 523 -4.96 -19.76 -22.83
N GLN A 524 -5.44 -20.95 -23.20
CA GLN A 524 -6.54 -21.15 -24.15
C GLN A 524 -7.80 -21.69 -23.47
N GLU A 525 -7.64 -22.61 -22.51
CA GLU A 525 -8.77 -23.34 -21.91
C GLU A 525 -8.85 -23.19 -20.39
N ILE A 526 -10.02 -22.80 -19.89
CA ILE A 526 -10.37 -22.84 -18.47
C ILE A 526 -11.68 -23.62 -18.35
N PRO A 527 -11.77 -24.66 -17.50
CA PRO A 527 -13.00 -25.39 -17.25
C PRO A 527 -13.95 -24.52 -16.39
N LYS A 528 -15.15 -25.03 -16.10
CA LYS A 528 -15.99 -24.38 -15.06
C LYS A 528 -15.20 -24.29 -13.74
N LEU A 529 -15.35 -23.18 -13.03
CA LEU A 529 -14.72 -22.92 -11.72
C LEU A 529 -15.63 -23.39 -10.56
N PRO A 530 -15.12 -23.56 -9.33
CA PRO A 530 -15.98 -23.83 -8.18
C PRO A 530 -16.73 -22.57 -7.75
N SER A 531 -17.97 -22.72 -7.28
CA SER A 531 -18.87 -21.61 -6.90
C SER A 531 -18.45 -20.83 -5.63
N SER A 532 -17.26 -21.11 -5.10
CA SER A 532 -16.58 -20.33 -4.06
C SER A 532 -15.83 -19.13 -4.63
N VAL A 533 -15.51 -19.14 -5.94
CA VAL A 533 -14.68 -18.13 -6.59
C VAL A 533 -15.40 -16.79 -6.66
N ARG A 534 -14.71 -15.75 -6.19
CA ARG A 534 -15.16 -14.35 -6.16
C ARG A 534 -14.30 -13.46 -7.03
N LYS A 535 -13.04 -13.84 -7.31
CA LYS A 535 -12.12 -13.06 -8.13
C LYS A 535 -11.34 -13.96 -9.09
N VAL A 536 -11.39 -13.60 -10.37
CA VAL A 536 -10.61 -14.21 -11.46
C VAL A 536 -9.87 -13.11 -12.20
N ASP A 537 -8.55 -13.20 -12.27
CA ASP A 537 -7.71 -12.27 -13.03
C ASP A 537 -7.04 -12.99 -14.21
N LEU A 538 -7.39 -12.58 -15.42
CA LEU A 538 -6.92 -13.13 -16.69
C LEU A 538 -6.39 -12.00 -17.61
N ARG A 539 -5.89 -10.90 -17.01
CA ARG A 539 -5.31 -9.81 -17.81
C ARG A 539 -4.18 -10.32 -18.69
N HIS A 540 -4.14 -9.90 -19.95
CA HIS A 540 -3.14 -10.30 -20.95
C HIS A 540 -3.11 -11.82 -21.29
N CYS A 541 -4.19 -12.56 -21.02
CA CYS A 541 -4.37 -13.94 -21.47
C CYS A 541 -5.00 -13.98 -22.88
N ASP A 542 -4.36 -13.33 -23.86
CA ASP A 542 -4.98 -13.00 -25.15
C ASP A 542 -5.32 -14.22 -26.03
N SER A 543 -4.76 -15.39 -25.72
CA SER A 543 -5.02 -16.67 -26.40
C SER A 543 -6.35 -17.34 -26.00
N LEU A 544 -7.11 -16.79 -25.04
CA LEU A 544 -8.32 -17.43 -24.50
C LEU A 544 -9.36 -17.77 -25.57
N SER A 545 -9.79 -19.03 -25.58
CA SER A 545 -10.73 -19.58 -26.55
C SER A 545 -12.15 -19.01 -26.37
N ALA A 546 -12.89 -18.84 -27.47
CA ALA A 546 -14.26 -18.34 -27.45
C ALA A 546 -15.23 -19.22 -26.61
N SER A 547 -14.95 -20.52 -26.50
CA SER A 547 -15.64 -21.44 -25.57
C SER A 547 -15.39 -21.08 -24.12
N THR A 548 -14.13 -20.89 -23.73
CA THR A 548 -13.74 -20.46 -22.37
C THR A 548 -14.33 -19.09 -22.03
N THR A 549 -14.20 -18.12 -22.93
CA THR A 549 -14.81 -16.80 -22.77
C THR A 549 -16.32 -16.90 -22.58
N SER A 550 -17.02 -17.71 -23.39
CA SER A 550 -18.47 -17.92 -23.24
C SER A 550 -18.84 -18.64 -21.93
N MET A 551 -17.95 -19.46 -21.38
CA MET A 551 -18.13 -20.16 -20.10
C MET A 551 -17.99 -19.17 -18.93
N LEU A 552 -16.94 -18.33 -18.92
CA LEU A 552 -16.77 -17.26 -17.92
C LEU A 552 -17.96 -16.30 -17.90
N TRP A 553 -18.46 -15.91 -19.08
CA TRP A 553 -19.70 -15.14 -19.18
C TRP A 553 -20.93 -15.86 -18.59
N SER A 554 -20.99 -17.20 -18.63
CA SER A 554 -22.13 -17.97 -18.12
C SER A 554 -22.12 -18.15 -16.59
N GLN A 555 -20.95 -18.12 -15.94
CA GLN A 555 -20.83 -18.20 -14.46
C GLN A 555 -21.68 -17.12 -13.77
N VAL A 556 -21.79 -15.92 -14.37
CA VAL A 556 -22.65 -14.81 -13.92
C VAL A 556 -24.11 -15.22 -13.68
N ARG A 557 -24.62 -16.24 -14.39
CA ARG A 557 -25.99 -16.74 -14.21
C ARG A 557 -26.12 -17.88 -13.21
N GLU A 558 -25.02 -18.51 -12.81
CA GLU A 558 -24.99 -19.74 -12.01
C GLU A 558 -24.41 -19.50 -10.60
N GLU A 559 -23.60 -18.46 -10.44
CA GLU A 559 -22.81 -18.18 -9.23
C GLU A 559 -23.24 -16.83 -8.64
N ILE A 560 -24.21 -16.89 -7.72
CA ILE A 560 -25.09 -15.78 -7.32
C ILE A 560 -24.46 -14.83 -6.28
N HIS A 561 -23.15 -14.91 -5.98
CA HIS A 561 -22.56 -14.12 -4.88
C HIS A 561 -21.16 -13.56 -5.18
N LYS A 562 -21.10 -12.26 -5.51
CA LYS A 562 -19.88 -11.42 -5.48
C LYS A 562 -18.74 -11.91 -6.40
N LEU A 563 -19.07 -12.31 -7.64
CA LEU A 563 -18.09 -12.67 -8.67
C LEU A 563 -17.51 -11.43 -9.39
N GLN A 564 -16.19 -11.43 -9.57
CA GLN A 564 -15.38 -10.49 -10.36
C GLN A 564 -14.52 -11.29 -11.35
N VAL A 565 -14.53 -10.90 -12.62
CA VAL A 565 -13.63 -11.42 -13.66
C VAL A 565 -13.01 -10.26 -14.44
N VAL A 566 -11.70 -10.28 -14.64
CA VAL A 566 -11.02 -9.40 -15.62
C VAL A 566 -10.41 -10.27 -16.71
N MET A 567 -10.75 -10.05 -17.98
CA MET A 567 -10.30 -10.86 -19.13
C MET A 567 -10.13 -10.01 -20.39
N PRO A 568 -9.37 -10.42 -21.43
CA PRO A 568 -9.14 -9.62 -22.62
C PRO A 568 -10.37 -9.52 -23.54
N THR A 569 -10.34 -8.62 -24.51
CA THR A 569 -11.44 -8.42 -25.49
C THR A 569 -11.40 -9.32 -26.71
N SER A 570 -10.28 -10.02 -26.94
CA SER A 570 -9.91 -10.70 -28.19
C SER A 570 -10.95 -11.67 -28.76
N ASN A 571 -11.70 -12.38 -27.90
CA ASN A 571 -12.82 -13.26 -28.27
C ASN A 571 -14.14 -12.87 -27.56
N THR A 572 -14.23 -11.63 -27.07
CA THR A 572 -15.05 -11.29 -25.92
C THR A 572 -16.00 -10.13 -26.24
N LYS A 573 -17.28 -10.44 -26.44
CA LYS A 573 -18.35 -9.45 -26.63
C LYS A 573 -19.45 -9.69 -25.61
N ILE A 574 -19.99 -8.62 -25.02
CA ILE A 574 -21.05 -8.71 -24.01
C ILE A 574 -22.22 -9.55 -24.59
N PRO A 575 -22.55 -10.72 -24.03
CA PRO A 575 -23.37 -11.71 -24.71
C PRO A 575 -24.79 -11.25 -25.03
N LYS A 576 -25.37 -11.78 -26.12
CA LYS A 576 -26.72 -11.44 -26.63
C LYS A 576 -27.90 -11.69 -25.66
N TRP A 577 -27.64 -12.22 -24.47
CA TRP A 577 -28.62 -12.53 -23.42
C TRP A 577 -28.55 -11.60 -22.20
N TRP A 578 -27.60 -10.67 -22.13
CA TRP A 578 -27.58 -9.61 -21.11
C TRP A 578 -28.78 -8.67 -21.29
N ASP A 579 -29.37 -8.17 -20.20
CA ASP A 579 -30.66 -7.47 -20.24
C ASP A 579 -30.60 -6.13 -20.97
N ASP A 580 -29.51 -5.38 -20.79
CA ASP A 580 -29.15 -4.26 -21.67
C ASP A 580 -27.67 -4.26 -22.05
N ARG A 581 -27.40 -3.72 -23.24
CA ARG A 581 -26.10 -3.62 -23.93
C ARG A 581 -26.13 -2.40 -24.85
N THR A 582 -25.59 -1.28 -24.38
CA THR A 582 -25.55 -0.06 -25.19
C THR A 582 -24.29 0.03 -26.04
N SER A 583 -24.48 0.38 -27.31
CA SER A 583 -23.49 1.12 -28.08
C SER A 583 -24.01 2.56 -28.28
N TRP A 584 -23.54 3.49 -27.43
CA TRP A 584 -23.52 4.94 -27.66
C TRP A 584 -24.78 5.53 -28.32
N LYS A 585 -25.82 5.81 -27.52
CA LYS A 585 -27.06 6.43 -28.01
C LYS A 585 -27.26 7.89 -27.59
N HIS A 586 -27.00 8.24 -26.33
CA HIS A 586 -27.31 9.58 -25.80
C HIS A 586 -26.21 10.23 -24.95
N ASP A 587 -25.41 9.47 -24.21
CA ASP A 587 -24.20 9.98 -23.51
C ASP A 587 -23.06 8.94 -23.59
N PRO A 588 -21.79 9.35 -23.79
CA PRO A 588 -20.63 8.47 -23.67
C PRO A 588 -20.34 7.94 -22.26
N GLN A 589 -20.55 8.75 -21.22
CA GLN A 589 -19.74 8.68 -19.99
C GLN A 589 -20.34 7.82 -18.87
N ASP A 590 -21.67 7.79 -18.78
CA ASP A 590 -22.41 7.13 -17.71
C ASP A 590 -23.13 5.87 -18.21
N LEU A 591 -23.05 4.77 -17.44
CA LEU A 591 -23.98 3.65 -17.52
C LEU A 591 -25.28 4.07 -16.82
N ASN A 592 -26.43 4.01 -17.50
CA ASN A 592 -27.70 4.54 -16.99
C ASN A 592 -28.82 3.49 -17.07
N PHE A 593 -29.59 3.34 -15.99
CA PHE A 593 -30.86 2.59 -15.96
C PHE A 593 -31.80 3.17 -14.90
N TRP A 594 -33.05 2.72 -14.87
CA TRP A 594 -34.04 3.15 -13.89
C TRP A 594 -34.47 2.00 -12.98
N ALA A 595 -34.64 2.29 -11.70
CA ALA A 595 -35.09 1.35 -10.67
C ALA A 595 -36.23 1.94 -9.82
N ARG A 596 -36.99 1.10 -9.11
CA ARG A 596 -37.93 1.52 -8.05
C ARG A 596 -38.17 0.39 -7.05
N GLY A 597 -38.72 0.70 -5.89
CA GLY A 597 -38.85 -0.31 -4.83
C GLY A 597 -37.45 -0.62 -4.29
N LYS A 598 -36.98 -1.85 -4.41
CA LYS A 598 -35.63 -2.21 -3.94
C LYS A 598 -34.53 -1.79 -4.91
N PHE A 599 -33.32 -1.62 -4.40
CA PHE A 599 -32.15 -1.41 -5.25
C PHE A 599 -31.83 -2.72 -6.00
N PRO A 600 -31.67 -2.70 -7.33
CA PRO A 600 -31.62 -3.92 -8.11
C PRO A 600 -30.27 -4.62 -7.98
N VAL A 601 -30.35 -5.93 -7.78
CA VAL A 601 -29.20 -6.84 -7.78
C VAL A 601 -28.79 -7.07 -9.23
N VAL A 602 -27.63 -6.53 -9.61
CA VAL A 602 -27.12 -6.55 -11.00
C VAL A 602 -25.65 -6.93 -11.07
N ALA A 603 -25.27 -7.59 -12.17
CA ALA A 603 -23.89 -7.67 -12.62
C ALA A 603 -23.67 -6.64 -13.74
N LEU A 604 -22.50 -6.02 -13.74
CA LEU A 604 -22.08 -5.00 -14.69
C LEU A 604 -20.91 -5.53 -15.52
N ALA A 605 -20.88 -5.14 -16.79
CA ALA A 605 -19.78 -5.41 -17.70
C ALA A 605 -19.29 -4.11 -18.32
N PHE A 606 -18.00 -3.83 -18.20
CA PHE A 606 -17.33 -2.67 -18.79
C PHE A 606 -16.23 -3.16 -19.74
N VAL A 607 -16.27 -2.69 -20.98
CA VAL A 607 -15.32 -3.04 -22.05
C VAL A 607 -14.44 -1.83 -22.32
N PHE A 608 -13.15 -1.97 -22.05
CA PHE A 608 -12.15 -0.92 -22.20
C PHE A 608 -11.44 -1.01 -23.56
N GLY A 609 -11.15 0.14 -24.17
CA GLY A 609 -10.40 0.27 -25.43
C GLY A 609 -8.93 0.61 -25.17
N GLU A 610 -8.37 1.50 -25.98
CA GLU A 610 -7.05 2.12 -25.74
C GLU A 610 -7.07 2.92 -24.42
N MET A 611 -6.27 2.51 -23.44
CA MET A 611 -6.05 3.21 -22.17
C MET A 611 -4.77 2.73 -21.48
N ASN A 612 -4.08 3.63 -20.77
CA ASN A 612 -2.97 3.22 -19.91
C ASN A 612 -3.45 2.24 -18.84
N TYR A 613 -2.60 1.28 -18.48
CA TYR A 613 -2.78 0.40 -17.31
C TYR A 613 -3.02 1.24 -16.06
N GLN A 614 -4.14 1.04 -15.37
CA GLN A 614 -4.47 1.82 -14.18
C GLN A 614 -5.50 1.12 -13.27
N SER A 615 -5.66 1.69 -12.08
CA SER A 615 -6.66 1.31 -11.09
C SER A 615 -7.99 2.01 -11.41
N VAL A 616 -9.04 1.25 -11.69
CA VAL A 616 -10.39 1.75 -11.95
C VAL A 616 -11.31 1.44 -10.76
N GLY A 617 -11.76 2.46 -10.05
CA GLY A 617 -12.95 2.39 -9.19
C GLY A 617 -14.22 2.62 -10.03
N LEU A 618 -15.39 2.41 -9.43
CA LEU A 618 -16.68 2.63 -10.10
C LEU A 618 -17.64 3.39 -9.18
N ASP A 619 -18.07 4.57 -9.64
CA ASP A 619 -18.91 5.51 -8.91
C ASP A 619 -20.40 5.35 -9.22
N LEU A 620 -21.29 5.71 -8.30
CA LEU A 620 -22.73 5.44 -8.37
C LEU A 620 -23.61 6.57 -7.81
N SER A 621 -24.56 7.03 -8.62
CA SER A 621 -25.52 8.09 -8.27
C SER A 621 -26.97 7.69 -8.59
N ILE A 622 -27.93 8.30 -7.88
CA ILE A 622 -29.37 8.02 -8.01
C ILE A 622 -30.16 9.34 -8.10
N ASP A 623 -30.92 9.54 -9.18
CA ASP A 623 -31.78 10.71 -9.42
C ASP A 623 -31.05 12.07 -9.35
N SER A 624 -29.80 12.13 -9.83
CA SER A 624 -28.90 13.29 -9.73
C SER A 624 -28.52 13.73 -8.30
N GLY A 625 -28.86 12.92 -7.29
CA GLY A 625 -28.12 12.88 -6.04
C GLY A 625 -27.04 11.79 -6.14
N ASP A 626 -25.78 12.15 -5.94
CA ASP A 626 -24.73 11.15 -5.77
C ASP A 626 -25.02 10.33 -4.49
N VAL A 627 -25.00 8.99 -4.58
CA VAL A 627 -25.25 8.12 -3.41
C VAL A 627 -23.94 7.57 -2.85
N ASN A 628 -22.93 7.37 -3.69
CA ASN A 628 -21.52 7.31 -3.29
C ASN A 628 -20.99 8.63 -2.70
N SER A 629 -21.85 9.62 -2.51
CA SER A 629 -21.47 10.92 -1.96
C SER A 629 -21.19 10.93 -0.45
N THR A 630 -21.27 9.77 0.19
CA THR A 630 -20.59 9.45 1.46
C THR A 630 -19.68 8.22 1.40
N TYR A 631 -19.57 7.54 0.25
CA TYR A 631 -18.86 6.26 0.08
C TYR A 631 -17.89 6.32 -1.12
N GLN A 632 -16.58 6.45 -0.86
CA GLN A 632 -15.58 6.10 -1.87
C GLN A 632 -15.62 4.58 -2.09
N PRO A 633 -15.71 4.08 -3.33
CA PRO A 633 -15.68 2.65 -3.63
C PRO A 633 -14.47 1.99 -2.97
N SER A 634 -14.73 1.07 -2.04
CA SER A 634 -13.70 0.40 -1.25
C SER A 634 -12.86 -0.58 -2.07
N HIS A 635 -13.23 -0.82 -3.33
CA HIS A 635 -12.62 -1.78 -4.25
C HIS A 635 -12.17 -1.06 -5.54
N ASN A 636 -10.88 -1.19 -5.86
CA ASN A 636 -10.27 -0.67 -7.08
C ASN A 636 -9.83 -1.84 -7.97
N PHE A 637 -10.12 -1.77 -9.27
CA PHE A 637 -9.84 -2.83 -10.23
C PHE A 637 -8.62 -2.45 -11.08
N ARG A 638 -7.48 -3.14 -10.91
CA ARG A 638 -6.35 -3.05 -11.87
C ARG A 638 -6.86 -3.58 -13.21
N VAL A 639 -6.92 -2.73 -14.25
CA VAL A 639 -7.32 -3.09 -15.62
C VAL A 639 -6.35 -2.48 -16.65
N ALA A 640 -6.37 -3.01 -17.87
CA ALA A 640 -5.51 -2.60 -18.97
C ALA A 640 -6.34 -2.32 -20.23
N GLU A 641 -5.71 -1.76 -21.27
CA GLU A 641 -6.34 -1.59 -22.58
C GLU A 641 -6.90 -2.90 -23.14
N ASN A 642 -7.97 -2.81 -23.92
CA ASN A 642 -8.56 -3.97 -24.62
C ASN A 642 -9.00 -5.10 -23.66
N HIS A 643 -9.48 -4.76 -22.45
CA HIS A 643 -9.99 -5.71 -21.46
C HIS A 643 -11.47 -5.51 -21.13
N VAL A 644 -12.08 -6.54 -20.54
CA VAL A 644 -13.42 -6.54 -19.96
C VAL A 644 -13.31 -6.72 -18.46
N LEU A 645 -13.89 -5.79 -17.70
CA LEU A 645 -14.21 -5.97 -16.28
C LEU A 645 -15.67 -6.43 -16.18
N LEU A 646 -15.86 -7.60 -15.58
CA LEU A 646 -17.15 -8.18 -15.21
C LEU A 646 -17.23 -8.22 -13.69
N CYS A 647 -18.30 -7.71 -13.09
CA CYS A 647 -18.44 -7.65 -11.64
C CYS A 647 -19.91 -7.65 -11.16
N ASP A 648 -20.19 -8.39 -10.08
CA ASP A 648 -21.40 -8.25 -9.27
C ASP A 648 -21.33 -6.94 -8.47
N LEU A 649 -22.34 -6.08 -8.59
CA LEU A 649 -22.38 -4.76 -7.94
C LEU A 649 -22.34 -4.85 -6.41
N ARG A 650 -22.73 -5.99 -5.80
CA ARG A 650 -22.65 -6.24 -4.36
C ARG A 650 -21.20 -6.41 -3.85
N LEU A 651 -20.19 -6.42 -4.71
CA LEU A 651 -18.79 -6.41 -4.29
C LEU A 651 -18.38 -5.10 -3.61
N TRP A 652 -18.90 -3.96 -4.05
CA TRP A 652 -18.36 -2.65 -3.64
C TRP A 652 -18.97 -2.14 -2.33
N PHE A 653 -20.13 -2.68 -1.96
CA PHE A 653 -20.94 -2.26 -0.84
C PHE A 653 -20.99 -3.32 0.27
N SER A 654 -20.85 -2.86 1.51
CA SER A 654 -21.17 -3.61 2.72
C SER A 654 -22.69 -3.81 2.86
N ASP A 655 -23.06 -4.73 3.76
CA ASP A 655 -24.46 -5.00 4.10
C ASP A 655 -25.18 -3.79 4.73
N GLU A 656 -24.47 -2.75 5.16
CA GLU A 656 -25.06 -1.49 5.64
C GLU A 656 -25.28 -0.48 4.50
N GLU A 657 -24.29 -0.35 3.61
CA GLU A 657 -24.40 0.45 2.38
C GLU A 657 -25.51 -0.09 1.45
N TRP A 658 -25.64 -1.40 1.29
CA TRP A 658 -26.72 -1.98 0.47
C TRP A 658 -28.12 -1.71 1.05
N LYS A 659 -28.29 -1.74 2.38
CA LYS A 659 -29.56 -1.35 3.04
C LYS A 659 -29.89 0.13 2.83
N ARG A 660 -28.88 0.98 2.67
CA ARG A 660 -29.05 2.41 2.35
C ARG A 660 -29.41 2.62 0.88
N LEU A 661 -28.82 1.86 -0.04
CA LEU A 661 -29.23 1.84 -1.46
C LEU A 661 -30.72 1.45 -1.58
N ASP A 662 -31.13 0.36 -0.91
CA ASP A 662 -32.54 -0.04 -0.81
C ASP A 662 -33.43 1.12 -0.30
N ALA A 663 -33.07 1.75 0.81
CA ALA A 663 -33.85 2.84 1.39
C ALA A 663 -33.98 4.09 0.47
N HIS A 664 -32.98 4.37 -0.37
CA HIS A 664 -33.06 5.47 -1.34
C HIS A 664 -34.00 5.15 -2.52
N VAL A 665 -34.04 3.89 -2.97
CA VAL A 665 -34.91 3.44 -4.08
C VAL A 665 -36.35 3.18 -3.60
N GLU A 666 -36.54 2.72 -2.37
CA GLU A 666 -37.87 2.47 -1.79
C GLU A 666 -38.62 3.79 -1.51
N HIS A 667 -37.89 4.90 -1.32
CA HIS A 667 -38.46 6.18 -0.89
C HIS A 667 -39.50 6.74 -1.87
N GLY A 668 -40.78 6.56 -1.51
CA GLY A 668 -41.94 7.01 -2.29
C GLY A 668 -42.29 6.14 -3.49
N ASN A 669 -41.59 5.00 -3.70
CA ASN A 669 -41.79 4.05 -4.81
C ASN A 669 -41.94 4.71 -6.20
N LYS A 670 -41.13 5.75 -6.45
CA LYS A 670 -41.02 6.40 -7.76
C LYS A 670 -39.90 5.74 -8.56
N TRP A 671 -39.96 5.86 -9.89
CA TRP A 671 -38.80 5.58 -10.73
C TRP A 671 -37.65 6.50 -10.34
N LYS A 672 -36.46 5.92 -10.21
CA LYS A 672 -35.21 6.60 -9.91
C LYS A 672 -34.12 6.20 -10.90
N THR A 673 -33.37 7.18 -11.39
CA THR A 673 -32.31 7.02 -12.39
C THR A 673 -31.02 6.60 -11.69
N VAL A 674 -30.60 5.34 -11.82
CA VAL A 674 -29.31 4.86 -11.32
C VAL A 674 -28.25 5.08 -12.41
N LYS A 675 -27.16 5.75 -12.06
CA LYS A 675 -25.98 5.94 -12.91
C LYS A 675 -24.78 5.20 -12.34
N VAL A 676 -23.90 4.70 -13.20
CA VAL A 676 -22.59 4.13 -12.82
C VAL A 676 -21.49 4.65 -13.76
N ARG A 677 -20.34 5.07 -13.21
CA ARG A 677 -19.20 5.63 -13.99
C ARG A 677 -17.86 5.05 -13.53
N CYS A 678 -16.92 4.83 -14.44
CA CYS A 678 -15.54 4.47 -14.09
C CYS A 678 -14.75 5.67 -13.54
N VAL A 679 -13.95 5.48 -12.50
CA VAL A 679 -13.11 6.51 -11.86
C VAL A 679 -11.63 6.06 -11.81
N PRO A 680 -10.65 6.88 -12.23
CA PRO A 680 -10.81 8.20 -12.87
C PRO A 680 -11.60 8.11 -14.18
N ASP A 681 -12.08 9.24 -14.72
CA ASP A 681 -13.11 9.32 -15.78
C ASP A 681 -12.72 8.64 -17.12
N ILE A 682 -12.77 7.30 -17.11
CA ILE A 682 -12.39 6.40 -18.21
C ILE A 682 -13.66 5.95 -18.90
N ILE A 683 -13.84 6.38 -20.15
CA ILE A 683 -15.04 6.06 -20.92
C ILE A 683 -14.94 4.63 -21.46
N PRO A 684 -15.76 3.67 -21.01
CA PRO A 684 -15.78 2.31 -21.56
C PRO A 684 -16.34 2.35 -23.00
N VAL A 685 -15.71 1.61 -23.91
CA VAL A 685 -16.14 1.52 -25.32
C VAL A 685 -17.51 0.85 -25.43
N HIS A 686 -17.78 -0.17 -24.61
CA HIS A 686 -19.10 -0.77 -24.46
C HIS A 686 -19.37 -1.08 -22.99
N TRP A 687 -20.65 -1.07 -22.60
CA TRP A 687 -21.08 -1.60 -21.32
C TRP A 687 -22.38 -2.39 -21.43
N GLY A 688 -22.69 -3.16 -20.38
CA GLY A 688 -23.93 -3.91 -20.27
C GLY A 688 -24.34 -4.16 -18.83
N VAL A 689 -25.63 -4.45 -18.63
CA VAL A 689 -26.23 -4.80 -17.34
C VAL A 689 -26.91 -6.16 -17.46
N TYR A 690 -26.69 -7.02 -16.47
CA TYR A 690 -27.43 -8.26 -16.26
C TYR A 690 -28.16 -8.21 -14.92
N VAL A 691 -29.47 -8.45 -14.93
CA VAL A 691 -30.31 -8.42 -13.73
C VAL A 691 -30.48 -9.82 -13.17
N TYR A 692 -30.16 -10.01 -11.89
CA TYR A 692 -30.38 -11.27 -11.16
C TYR A 692 -31.86 -11.45 -10.85
N LYS A 693 -32.59 -12.09 -11.78
CA LYS A 693 -34.07 -12.19 -11.81
C LYS A 693 -34.70 -12.99 -10.67
N GLU A 694 -33.89 -13.70 -9.89
CA GLU A 694 -34.34 -14.42 -8.68
C GLU A 694 -34.45 -13.47 -7.47
N GLU A 695 -33.60 -12.44 -7.41
CA GLU A 695 -33.61 -11.41 -6.36
C GLU A 695 -34.33 -10.12 -6.81
N THR A 696 -34.34 -9.82 -8.11
CA THR A 696 -34.79 -8.53 -8.67
C THR A 696 -35.95 -8.66 -9.67
N SER A 697 -37.00 -7.89 -9.43
CA SER A 697 -38.19 -7.82 -10.29
C SER A 697 -37.94 -7.00 -11.56
N MET A 698 -38.06 -7.65 -12.73
CA MET A 698 -38.01 -6.97 -14.05
C MET A 698 -39.21 -6.02 -14.31
N LYS A 699 -40.17 -5.89 -13.39
CA LYS A 699 -41.22 -4.84 -13.46
C LYS A 699 -40.74 -3.50 -12.90
N ASP A 700 -39.62 -3.52 -12.18
CA ASP A 700 -39.13 -2.46 -11.31
C ASP A 700 -37.69 -2.05 -11.68
N VAL A 701 -37.22 -2.51 -12.85
CA VAL A 701 -36.00 -2.08 -13.55
C VAL A 701 -36.35 -1.74 -15.00
N GLN A 702 -35.79 -0.66 -15.56
CA GLN A 702 -35.98 -0.22 -16.96
C GLN A 702 -34.69 0.31 -17.58
N PHE A 703 -34.53 0.17 -18.90
CA PHE A 703 -33.32 0.53 -19.66
C PHE A 703 -33.60 1.47 -20.85
N GLN A 704 -34.79 2.10 -20.90
CA GLN A 704 -35.17 3.03 -21.97
C GLN A 704 -35.92 4.22 -21.37
N GLU A 705 -35.63 5.41 -21.88
CA GLU A 705 -36.26 6.67 -21.45
C GLU A 705 -37.77 6.69 -21.75
N TRP A 706 -38.55 7.15 -20.77
CA TRP A 706 -40.02 7.14 -20.82
C TRP A 706 -40.61 8.29 -21.69
N GLU A 707 -39.83 9.33 -21.99
CA GLU A 707 -40.32 10.57 -22.63
C GLU A 707 -40.43 10.51 -24.16
N ALA A 708 -41.05 9.45 -24.69
CA ALA A 708 -41.35 9.29 -26.12
C ALA A 708 -42.85 9.07 -26.44
N VAL A 709 -43.73 9.00 -25.43
CA VAL A 709 -45.14 8.59 -25.61
C VAL A 709 -46.15 9.74 -25.46
N ASN A 710 -45.81 10.85 -24.80
CA ASN A 710 -46.75 11.96 -24.53
C ASN A 710 -46.14 13.36 -24.75
N LEU A 711 -45.88 13.72 -26.00
CA LEU A 711 -45.99 15.11 -26.47
C LEU A 711 -46.27 15.10 -27.97
N SER A 712 -47.53 15.27 -28.35
CA SER A 712 -47.95 15.28 -29.76
C SER A 712 -48.08 16.70 -30.30
N TRP A 713 -47.70 16.84 -31.58
CA TRP A 713 -47.88 17.98 -32.49
C TRP A 713 -46.82 19.09 -32.54
N THR A 714 -46.41 19.35 -33.79
CA THR A 714 -45.87 20.59 -34.38
C THR A 714 -44.57 21.19 -33.84
N GLU A 715 -43.44 20.78 -34.43
CA GLU A 715 -42.71 21.71 -35.32
C GLU A 715 -41.87 20.98 -36.40
N PRO A 716 -41.85 21.43 -37.69
CA PRO A 716 -41.05 20.76 -38.74
C PRO A 716 -39.53 21.01 -38.71
N SER A 717 -39.05 21.86 -37.81
CA SER A 717 -37.71 22.46 -37.84
C SER A 717 -36.57 21.47 -37.53
N VAL A 718 -36.78 20.51 -36.64
CA VAL A 718 -35.73 19.62 -36.10
C VAL A 718 -35.15 18.67 -37.16
N LYS A 719 -35.97 18.10 -38.05
CA LYS A 719 -35.53 17.10 -39.05
C LYS A 719 -34.47 17.62 -40.03
N LYS A 720 -34.27 18.93 -40.16
CA LYS A 720 -33.32 19.53 -41.11
C LYS A 720 -31.90 19.72 -40.55
N ARG A 721 -31.65 19.45 -39.26
CA ARG A 721 -30.31 19.53 -38.64
C ARG A 721 -29.58 18.19 -38.50
N LEU A 722 -30.30 17.07 -38.51
CA LEU A 722 -29.70 15.73 -38.35
C LEU A 722 -28.81 15.34 -39.54
N TYR A 723 -29.30 15.51 -40.77
CA TYR A 723 -28.56 15.13 -41.99
C TYR A 723 -27.26 15.90 -42.24
N SER A 724 -27.10 17.11 -41.67
CA SER A 724 -25.88 17.91 -41.85
C SER A 724 -24.70 17.50 -40.94
N ALA A 725 -24.94 16.70 -39.90
CA ALA A 725 -23.89 16.30 -38.96
C ALA A 725 -23.06 15.12 -39.48
N GLU A 726 -23.71 14.12 -40.08
CA GLU A 726 -23.06 12.92 -40.62
C GLU A 726 -22.09 13.24 -41.77
N GLU A 727 -22.49 14.15 -42.69
CA GLU A 727 -21.65 14.60 -43.80
C GLU A 727 -20.37 15.31 -43.33
N LEU A 728 -20.46 16.13 -42.26
CA LEU A 728 -19.30 16.82 -41.68
C LEU A 728 -18.32 15.85 -41.00
N TYR A 729 -18.82 14.80 -40.33
CA TYR A 729 -17.96 13.83 -39.65
C TYR A 729 -17.19 12.95 -40.65
N ILE A 730 -17.85 12.53 -41.73
CA ILE A 730 -17.24 11.76 -42.83
C ILE A 730 -16.17 12.60 -43.56
N ALA A 731 -16.42 13.90 -43.77
CA ALA A 731 -15.44 14.80 -44.36
C ALA A 731 -14.16 14.94 -43.50
N SER A 732 -14.32 15.13 -42.19
CA SER A 732 -13.19 15.21 -41.23
C SER A 732 -12.31 13.95 -41.26
N PHE A 733 -12.93 12.77 -41.21
CA PHE A 733 -12.20 11.50 -41.21
C PHE A 733 -11.43 11.25 -42.52
N SER A 734 -11.99 11.70 -43.65
CA SER A 734 -11.34 11.64 -44.98
C SER A 734 -10.05 12.47 -45.04
N GLU A 735 -10.03 13.67 -44.45
CA GLU A 735 -8.89 14.59 -44.51
C GLU A 735 -7.73 14.12 -43.61
N SER A 736 -8.04 13.55 -42.46
CA SER A 736 -7.07 12.90 -41.57
C SER A 736 -6.42 11.68 -42.25
N LEU A 737 -7.20 10.80 -42.88
CA LEU A 737 -6.68 9.64 -43.62
C LEU A 737 -5.76 10.06 -44.79
N LYS A 738 -6.12 11.08 -45.56
CA LYS A 738 -5.26 11.63 -46.63
C LYS A 738 -3.92 12.13 -46.05
N THR A 739 -3.94 12.72 -44.87
CA THR A 739 -2.73 13.24 -44.20
C THR A 739 -1.82 12.12 -43.70
N VAL A 740 -2.38 11.07 -43.07
CA VAL A 740 -1.62 9.87 -42.64
C VAL A 740 -0.99 9.16 -43.85
N VAL A 741 -1.76 8.92 -44.92
CA VAL A 741 -1.25 8.29 -46.16
C VAL A 741 -0.17 9.14 -46.83
N LYS A 742 -0.29 10.47 -46.79
CA LYS A 742 0.73 11.40 -47.30
C LYS A 742 2.03 11.33 -46.49
N ASN A 743 1.95 11.16 -45.17
CA ASN A 743 3.13 11.01 -44.30
C ASN A 743 3.80 9.63 -44.46
N LEU A 744 3.03 8.54 -44.54
CA LEU A 744 3.55 7.19 -44.82
C LEU A 744 4.26 7.12 -46.18
N LYS A 745 3.70 7.72 -47.23
CA LYS A 745 4.36 7.86 -48.54
C LYS A 745 5.63 8.73 -48.52
N ARG A 746 5.83 9.53 -47.47
CA ARG A 746 7.04 10.35 -47.26
C ARG A 746 8.15 9.58 -46.52
N LEU A 747 7.78 8.57 -45.72
CA LEU A 747 8.69 7.68 -45.01
C LEU A 747 9.21 6.53 -45.89
N MET A 748 8.40 6.05 -46.85
CA MET A 748 8.77 4.95 -47.76
C MET A 748 9.49 5.40 -49.06
N ALA A 749 9.97 6.64 -49.12
CA ALA A 749 10.72 7.13 -50.29
C ALA A 749 12.21 6.80 -50.13
N PRO A 750 12.84 6.04 -51.05
CA PRO A 750 14.25 5.71 -50.95
C PRO A 750 15.13 6.96 -51.09
N ARG A 751 16.20 7.03 -50.28
CA ARG A 751 17.25 8.05 -50.40
C ARG A 751 18.55 7.39 -50.84
N GLU A 752 18.87 7.55 -52.10
CA GLU A 752 20.24 7.42 -52.58
C GLU A 752 21.05 8.67 -52.19
N GLU A 753 22.35 8.46 -52.03
CA GLU A 753 23.47 9.41 -52.07
C GLU A 753 23.22 10.91 -51.79
N GLN A 754 23.77 11.39 -50.66
CA GLN A 754 24.78 12.45 -50.72
C GLN A 754 25.72 12.38 -49.51
N SER A 755 27.02 12.52 -49.75
CA SER A 755 28.10 12.33 -48.78
C SER A 755 29.03 13.54 -48.73
N PHE A 756 29.90 13.57 -47.71
CA PHE A 756 30.81 14.66 -47.34
C PHE A 756 30.11 15.92 -46.77
N CYS A 757 30.70 16.65 -45.82
CA CYS A 757 32.09 16.60 -45.34
C CYS A 757 32.27 16.92 -43.84
N LEU A 758 33.50 16.65 -43.36
CA LEU A 758 34.13 17.08 -42.10
C LEU A 758 33.83 16.30 -40.81
N MET A 759 34.65 15.28 -40.57
CA MET A 759 35.04 14.86 -39.22
C MET A 759 36.04 15.85 -38.61
N GLN A 760 36.02 16.03 -37.28
CA GLN A 760 37.18 15.89 -36.36
C GLN A 760 36.91 16.59 -35.02
N HIS A 761 36.38 15.88 -34.02
CA HIS A 761 37.15 15.50 -32.82
C HIS A 761 36.27 14.78 -31.77
N ASP A 762 36.39 13.45 -31.72
CA ASP A 762 36.08 12.69 -30.51
C ASP A 762 37.35 12.46 -29.69
N ARG A 763 37.23 12.53 -28.36
CA ARG A 763 37.71 11.42 -27.51
C ARG A 763 37.13 11.44 -26.08
N ASP A 764 36.83 10.22 -25.64
CA ASP A 764 36.80 9.74 -24.25
C ASP A 764 35.61 10.12 -23.33
N LYS A 765 34.55 9.27 -23.45
CA LYS A 765 34.01 8.36 -22.40
C LYS A 765 32.59 8.55 -21.85
N ASP A 766 31.69 7.80 -22.48
CA ASP A 766 30.93 6.67 -21.89
C ASP A 766 29.99 6.86 -20.68
N LYS A 767 28.69 6.68 -20.97
CA LYS A 767 27.74 5.73 -20.35
C LYS A 767 26.92 6.13 -19.12
N ASP A 768 25.81 6.81 -19.40
CA ASP A 768 24.46 6.22 -19.52
C ASP A 768 23.92 5.29 -18.39
N GLU A 769 22.97 5.86 -17.63
CA GLU A 769 21.55 5.43 -17.50
C GLU A 769 21.17 3.96 -17.22
N ALA A 770 20.44 3.73 -16.11
CA ALA A 770 19.57 2.57 -15.85
C ALA A 770 18.62 2.84 -14.63
N GLU A 771 17.43 3.37 -14.87
CA GLU A 771 16.38 3.68 -13.86
C GLU A 771 14.99 3.50 -14.53
N ASP A 772 13.88 3.11 -13.87
CA ASP A 772 13.69 2.71 -12.46
C ASP A 772 13.89 1.17 -12.26
N GLU A 773 13.02 0.27 -11.76
CA GLU A 773 11.63 0.23 -11.24
C GLU A 773 11.58 -0.68 -9.97
N ASP A 774 10.76 -0.37 -8.95
CA ASP A 774 10.50 -1.23 -7.76
C ASP A 774 9.30 -0.70 -6.90
N GLU A 775 8.07 -1.24 -7.06
CA GLU A 775 6.92 -1.00 -6.14
C GLU A 775 6.19 -2.32 -5.77
N ASP A 776 6.09 -2.61 -4.46
CA ASP A 776 4.99 -3.33 -3.73
C ASP A 776 5.51 -3.79 -2.33
N GLU A 777 5.44 -2.91 -1.31
CA GLU A 777 5.63 -3.26 0.12
C GLU A 777 4.31 -3.17 0.91
N GLU A 778 3.74 -4.31 1.31
CA GLU A 778 2.66 -4.39 2.30
C GLU A 778 3.23 -4.26 3.74
N GLY A 779 2.56 -3.47 4.59
CA GLY A 779 2.94 -3.26 5.99
C GLY A 779 2.27 -4.22 6.97
N GLU A 780 2.89 -4.41 8.14
CA GLU A 780 2.34 -5.17 9.27
C GLU A 780 2.71 -4.48 10.59
N SER A 781 1.77 -4.45 11.54
CA SER A 781 1.83 -3.61 12.76
C SER A 781 2.12 -4.41 14.04
N ASP A 782 3.40 -4.51 14.41
CA ASP A 782 3.86 -5.19 15.63
C ASP A 782 3.94 -4.26 16.86
N MET A 783 2.85 -4.13 17.63
CA MET A 783 2.91 -3.67 19.04
C MET A 783 1.84 -4.30 19.93
N GLU A 784 2.20 -5.41 20.59
CA GLU A 784 2.02 -5.60 22.04
C GLU A 784 3.07 -6.61 22.55
N ALA A 785 3.32 -6.63 23.87
CA ALA A 785 4.44 -7.29 24.59
C ALA A 785 5.85 -6.64 24.48
#